data_AF-A0A256B811-F1
#
_entry.id   AF-A0A256B811-F1
#
_cell.length_a   1.000
_cell.length_b   1.000
_cell.length_c   1.000
_cell.angle_alpha   90.00
_cell.angle_beta   90.00
_cell.angle_gamma   90.00
#
_symmetry.space_group_name_H-M   'P 1'
#
loop_
_entity.id
_entity.type
_entity.pdbx_description
1 polymer ?
#
loop_
_entity_poly.entity_id
_entity_poly.type
_entity_poly.pdbx_seq_one_letter_code
_entity_poly.pdbx_strand_id
1 'polypeptide(L)'
;MTNAIASYLENDIKESIRRQGIVLWLDADSRYTEFVDRLITRHQTGDFDFPVVGFRGSYLELLLQLENYGNGLDPDQLLIHLPNHNTQTIKQTPLLELYRAGKRYEKALNTLVREAVTGMVAPDAIADFLKTTDLTLAGAETWLDQQLNRHNSKTGNIRNHLAELDHQQILDGLIDHNSNLRTKIHSASELNIFTEYLHIHTGMDTDFLQFFLEENVAVNIDHIESAFVGWLMCVEYVNDLTRLPYLLELQPLRSLPKSLQAQCQNLINHLRDRYPLRYIAIAEEVEAKIKLELDQISPNDLGKIDTFATEDRVMLNASIKALLTQNWQQASIWGRSRINAPSLWIQQDSQKRRLWGWVLIAAQFGQIIAQQNQVLNGVETLREALDLYTKKAWIVDYYHRRFEQLRLQMSNSNLPQFASMVTVTNFLRQLYRDWADDLARGFAKLCDRVGFLPEEELQQRHIFERYCLPLITRDLEMGGALHRPSLGQVEQGDRVAIFLVDAFRYEMAMELMNKLNKEDFQTNLIGCYAELPTITAMGMNAIAPVSSDGKIRLPDGKDFSKGIKAGEYTVKDPDSRARAIGDRTFSSSRDRHSLSSLSLQQVAQSTSETLESQAKNATLLVIHSREIDDAGEANMGLIAFTTWIQQLKAAINNLQKIGIHTCILTADHGFMLLDHTVKEVEYATATRRYVRLDDYRREADCVSVPLRSLNYEGQEGYLLFRNDTAIFKGRTKLSNASFAHGGNSLQERVIPVLTVTKQSVTKRSSVKTKRAKSQTQIQDSLQDTIQDPSTITEAIAIDMVIIEPVASLSTSDRWQDNFDDPAIVKVFEHLEKHGAIVETELVQMLGSSRKARSFSLKFEEFVKQLPFGVQVENVASGKRYIKR
;
A
#
# COMPACT_ATOMS: atom_id res chain seq x y z
N MET A 1 45.67 -28.83 -22.32
CA MET A 1 45.12 -27.51 -22.61
C MET A 1 43.68 -27.50 -22.17
N THR A 2 43.27 -26.48 -21.41
CA THR A 2 41.85 -26.25 -21.14
C THR A 2 41.22 -25.79 -22.45
N ASN A 3 40.14 -26.45 -22.89
CA ASN A 3 39.33 -26.02 -24.03
C ASN A 3 38.13 -25.20 -23.53
N ALA A 4 38.36 -24.33 -22.55
CA ALA A 4 37.27 -23.73 -21.78
C ALA A 4 36.49 -22.71 -22.62
N ILE A 5 37.20 -21.92 -23.43
CA ILE A 5 36.59 -20.89 -24.30
C ILE A 5 35.80 -21.56 -25.43
N ALA A 6 36.37 -22.59 -26.04
CA ALA A 6 35.72 -23.40 -27.07
C ALA A 6 34.51 -24.16 -26.52
N SER A 7 34.58 -24.68 -25.29
CA SER A 7 33.46 -25.36 -24.63
C SER A 7 32.32 -24.39 -24.29
N TYR A 8 32.65 -23.16 -23.85
CA TYR A 8 31.67 -22.11 -23.63
C TYR A 8 30.94 -21.75 -24.94
N LEU A 9 31.69 -21.53 -26.02
CA LEU A 9 31.14 -21.27 -27.35
C LEU A 9 30.24 -22.41 -27.85
N GLU A 10 30.67 -23.67 -27.68
CA GLU A 10 29.89 -24.84 -28.04
C GLU A 10 28.56 -24.88 -27.28
N ASN A 11 28.56 -24.63 -25.97
CA ASN A 11 27.34 -24.63 -25.16
C ASN A 11 26.37 -23.51 -25.55
N ASP A 12 26.86 -22.30 -25.79
CA ASP A 12 26.06 -21.15 -26.25
C ASP A 12 25.38 -21.45 -27.60
N ILE A 13 26.11 -22.09 -28.52
CA ILE A 13 25.59 -22.55 -29.80
C ILE A 13 24.52 -23.64 -29.61
N LYS A 14 24.78 -24.65 -28.77
CA LYS A 14 23.80 -25.72 -28.48
C LYS A 14 22.51 -25.14 -27.91
N GLU A 15 22.59 -24.18 -27.00
CA GLU A 15 21.42 -23.52 -26.43
C GLU A 15 20.65 -22.73 -27.49
N SER A 16 21.36 -22.00 -28.36
CA SER A 16 20.77 -21.26 -29.47
C SER A 16 20.00 -22.18 -30.42
N ILE A 17 20.61 -23.32 -30.82
CA ILE A 17 19.99 -24.31 -31.71
C ILE A 17 18.74 -24.92 -31.05
N ARG A 18 18.84 -25.38 -29.79
CA ARG A 18 17.69 -25.97 -29.08
C ARG A 18 16.50 -25.02 -29.00
N ARG A 19 16.76 -23.73 -28.80
CA ARG A 19 15.72 -22.72 -28.60
C ARG A 19 15.14 -22.19 -29.92
N GLN A 20 15.91 -22.17 -31.00
CA GLN A 20 15.57 -21.44 -32.22
C GLN A 20 15.44 -22.34 -33.48
N GLY A 21 15.83 -23.61 -33.40
CA GLY A 21 15.87 -24.51 -34.55
C GLY A 21 17.04 -24.18 -35.47
N ILE A 22 16.77 -23.49 -36.58
CA ILE A 22 17.78 -23.13 -37.60
C ILE A 22 18.56 -21.91 -37.11
N VAL A 23 19.88 -22.04 -36.96
CA VAL A 23 20.78 -20.98 -36.53
C VAL A 23 21.81 -20.68 -37.63
N LEU A 24 21.87 -19.42 -38.06
CA LEU A 24 22.84 -18.95 -39.06
C LEU A 24 23.94 -18.15 -38.36
N TRP A 25 25.13 -18.72 -38.30
CA TRP A 25 26.32 -18.07 -37.75
C TRP A 25 27.04 -17.25 -38.81
N LEU A 26 26.91 -15.93 -38.72
CA LEU A 26 27.62 -14.98 -39.56
C LEU A 26 28.99 -14.67 -38.93
N ASP A 27 30.05 -15.24 -39.49
CA ASP A 27 31.43 -15.10 -39.01
C ASP A 27 32.21 -14.14 -39.94
N ALA A 28 31.97 -12.85 -39.77
CA ALA A 28 32.50 -11.81 -40.66
C ALA A 28 34.04 -11.80 -40.76
N ASP A 29 34.73 -12.16 -39.68
CA ASP A 29 36.19 -12.18 -39.59
C ASP A 29 36.79 -13.57 -39.91
N SER A 30 35.96 -14.57 -40.19
CA SER A 30 36.38 -15.96 -40.44
C SER A 30 37.23 -16.61 -39.34
N ARG A 31 36.97 -16.27 -38.07
CA ARG A 31 37.80 -16.71 -36.94
C ARG A 31 37.43 -18.08 -36.38
N TYR A 32 36.29 -18.65 -36.79
CA TYR A 32 35.74 -19.86 -36.19
C TYR A 32 35.70 -21.08 -37.13
N THR A 33 36.19 -20.93 -38.37
CA THR A 33 36.18 -22.01 -39.39
C THR A 33 36.73 -23.33 -38.85
N GLU A 34 37.91 -23.32 -38.25
CA GLU A 34 38.56 -24.52 -37.70
C GLU A 34 37.75 -25.16 -36.55
N PHE A 35 37.11 -24.32 -35.71
CA PHE A 35 36.25 -24.80 -34.64
C PHE A 35 34.98 -25.46 -35.18
N VAL A 36 34.33 -24.84 -36.17
CA VAL A 36 33.13 -25.38 -36.80
C VAL A 36 33.45 -26.67 -37.57
N ASP A 37 34.58 -26.74 -38.27
CA ASP A 37 35.01 -27.98 -38.95
C ASP A 37 35.13 -29.15 -37.98
N ARG A 38 35.62 -28.92 -36.75
CA ARG A 38 35.62 -29.94 -35.70
C ARG A 38 34.22 -30.36 -35.26
N LEU A 39 33.27 -29.43 -35.19
CA LEU A 39 31.87 -29.76 -34.89
C LEU A 39 31.24 -30.61 -36.00
N ILE A 40 31.55 -30.32 -37.28
CA ILE A 40 31.11 -31.12 -38.42
C ILE A 40 31.63 -32.56 -38.30
N THR A 41 32.94 -32.74 -38.02
CA THR A 41 33.52 -34.07 -37.81
C THR A 41 32.89 -34.79 -36.62
N ARG A 42 32.67 -34.09 -35.49
CA ARG A 42 32.04 -34.68 -34.30
C ARG A 42 30.58 -35.07 -34.53
N HIS A 43 29.85 -34.32 -35.35
CA HIS A 43 28.50 -34.73 -35.73
C HIS A 43 28.51 -36.04 -36.53
N GLN A 44 29.46 -36.20 -37.46
CA GLN A 44 29.61 -37.43 -38.24
C GLN A 44 29.96 -38.66 -37.37
N THR A 45 30.66 -38.46 -36.24
CA THR A 45 30.99 -39.53 -35.28
C THR A 45 29.92 -39.72 -34.19
N GLY A 46 28.89 -38.88 -34.14
CA GLY A 46 27.84 -38.92 -33.11
C GLY A 46 28.17 -38.19 -31.81
N ASP A 47 29.30 -37.48 -31.74
CA ASP A 47 29.78 -36.73 -30.56
C ASP A 47 29.27 -35.27 -30.50
N PHE A 48 28.37 -34.90 -31.41
CA PHE A 48 27.64 -33.63 -31.43
C PHE A 48 26.25 -33.82 -32.04
N ASP A 49 25.21 -33.46 -31.28
CA ASP A 49 23.82 -33.86 -31.54
C ASP A 49 23.15 -33.17 -32.73
N PHE A 50 23.71 -32.04 -33.20
CA PHE A 50 23.06 -31.20 -34.22
C PHE A 50 23.82 -31.24 -35.55
N PRO A 51 23.14 -31.32 -36.70
CA PRO A 51 23.78 -31.12 -38.00
C PRO A 51 24.43 -29.73 -38.08
N VAL A 52 25.66 -29.72 -38.60
CA VAL A 52 26.45 -28.50 -38.82
C VAL A 52 26.86 -28.47 -40.29
N VAL A 53 26.56 -27.37 -40.97
CA VAL A 53 26.89 -27.19 -42.39
C VAL A 53 27.63 -25.87 -42.55
N GLY A 54 28.82 -25.91 -43.15
CA GLY A 54 29.70 -24.75 -43.29
C GLY A 54 29.91 -24.34 -44.74
N PHE A 55 29.86 -23.04 -45.03
CA PHE A 55 30.28 -22.52 -46.34
C PHE A 55 31.81 -22.57 -46.49
N ARG A 56 32.30 -23.22 -47.55
CA ARG A 56 33.73 -23.36 -47.87
C ARG A 56 34.05 -22.95 -49.31
N GLY A 57 33.44 -21.87 -49.78
CA GLY A 57 33.74 -21.25 -51.08
C GLY A 57 32.78 -21.57 -52.22
N SER A 58 31.85 -22.52 -52.06
CA SER A 58 30.83 -22.87 -53.05
C SER A 58 29.43 -22.85 -52.44
N TYR A 59 28.56 -21.95 -52.91
CA TYR A 59 27.16 -21.93 -52.48
C TYR A 59 26.37 -23.13 -53.02
N LEU A 60 26.76 -23.65 -54.18
CA LEU A 60 26.14 -24.84 -54.75
C LEU A 60 26.38 -26.07 -53.85
N GLU A 61 27.62 -26.27 -53.41
CA GLU A 61 27.94 -27.36 -52.48
C GLU A 61 27.21 -27.20 -51.13
N LEU A 62 27.13 -25.96 -50.63
CA LEU A 62 26.40 -25.66 -49.42
C LEU A 62 24.90 -26.00 -49.54
N LEU A 63 24.25 -25.62 -50.65
CA LEU A 63 22.84 -25.93 -50.89
C LEU A 63 22.61 -27.43 -51.03
N LEU A 64 23.52 -28.17 -51.66
CA LEU A 64 23.44 -29.63 -51.76
C LEU A 64 23.56 -30.30 -50.39
N GLN A 65 24.45 -29.80 -49.52
CA GLN A 65 24.57 -30.32 -48.15
C GLN A 65 23.32 -30.00 -47.30
N LEU A 66 22.64 -28.89 -47.59
CA LEU A 66 21.41 -28.48 -46.92
C LEU A 66 20.15 -29.16 -47.50
N GLU A 67 20.23 -29.95 -48.57
CA GLU A 67 19.05 -30.58 -49.20
C GLU A 67 18.20 -31.37 -48.18
N ASN A 68 18.87 -32.04 -47.23
CA ASN A 68 18.23 -32.86 -46.20
C ASN A 68 17.82 -32.08 -44.94
N TYR A 69 18.03 -30.75 -44.87
CA TYR A 69 17.79 -29.94 -43.68
C TYR A 69 17.11 -28.60 -44.02
N GLY A 70 16.18 -28.14 -43.18
CA GLY A 70 15.55 -26.82 -43.33
C GLY A 70 14.43 -26.74 -44.39
N ASN A 71 14.00 -27.90 -44.92
CA ASN A 71 12.93 -28.02 -45.93
C ASN A 71 11.62 -28.63 -45.37
N GLY A 72 11.57 -28.92 -44.06
CA GLY A 72 10.41 -29.48 -43.36
C GLY A 72 9.38 -28.43 -42.89
N LEU A 73 8.22 -28.90 -42.42
CA LEU A 73 7.19 -28.05 -41.80
C LEU A 73 7.59 -27.53 -40.41
N ASP A 74 8.41 -28.31 -39.70
CA ASP A 74 9.00 -27.92 -38.41
C ASP A 74 10.46 -27.49 -38.64
N PRO A 75 10.96 -26.46 -37.92
CA PRO A 75 12.33 -26.00 -38.08
C PRO A 75 13.32 -27.04 -37.52
N ASP A 76 14.18 -27.56 -38.38
CA ASP A 76 15.26 -28.46 -37.97
C ASP A 76 16.24 -27.77 -37.03
N GLN A 77 16.76 -28.50 -36.05
CA GLN A 77 17.83 -28.05 -35.17
C GLN A 77 19.16 -28.10 -35.92
N LEU A 78 19.54 -26.99 -36.58
CA LEU A 78 20.61 -26.93 -37.56
C LEU A 78 21.51 -25.72 -37.34
N LEU A 79 22.83 -25.89 -37.46
CA LEU A 79 23.80 -24.79 -37.50
C LEU A 79 24.35 -24.60 -38.91
N ILE A 80 24.23 -23.38 -39.45
CA ILE A 80 24.83 -22.98 -40.72
C ILE A 80 25.94 -21.97 -40.45
N HIS A 81 27.21 -22.31 -40.72
CA HIS A 81 28.36 -21.42 -40.52
C HIS A 81 28.80 -20.74 -41.81
N LEU A 82 28.87 -19.41 -41.79
CA LEU A 82 29.15 -18.58 -42.95
C LEU A 82 30.35 -17.65 -42.69
N PRO A 83 31.58 -18.11 -42.95
CA PRO A 83 32.79 -17.28 -42.83
C PRO A 83 32.80 -16.17 -43.89
N ASN A 84 33.34 -15.00 -43.54
CA ASN A 84 33.36 -13.76 -44.34
C ASN A 84 31.96 -13.19 -44.65
N HIS A 85 30.93 -13.61 -43.91
CA HIS A 85 29.57 -13.10 -44.09
C HIS A 85 29.13 -12.24 -42.91
N ASN A 86 28.37 -11.19 -43.23
CA ASN A 86 27.75 -10.30 -42.27
C ASN A 86 26.28 -10.06 -42.66
N THR A 87 25.59 -9.25 -41.87
CA THR A 87 24.15 -8.97 -42.03
C THR A 87 23.78 -8.35 -43.37
N GLN A 88 24.74 -7.74 -44.08
CA GLN A 88 24.55 -7.18 -45.42
C GLN A 88 24.85 -8.22 -46.51
N THR A 89 26.01 -8.87 -46.45
CA THR A 89 26.45 -9.81 -47.49
C THR A 89 25.57 -11.04 -47.58
N ILE A 90 25.04 -11.54 -46.45
CA ILE A 90 24.14 -12.70 -46.43
C ILE A 90 22.89 -12.51 -47.31
N LYS A 91 22.39 -11.27 -47.43
CA LYS A 91 21.18 -10.96 -48.19
C LYS A 91 21.36 -11.10 -49.70
N GLN A 92 22.60 -11.17 -50.16
CA GLN A 92 22.96 -11.32 -51.58
C GLN A 92 23.34 -12.77 -51.91
N THR A 93 23.09 -13.70 -51.00
CA THR A 93 23.41 -15.13 -51.19
C THR A 93 22.14 -15.94 -51.41
N PRO A 94 22.25 -17.16 -51.98
CA PRO A 94 21.14 -18.09 -52.08
C PRO A 94 20.52 -18.52 -50.72
N LEU A 95 21.18 -18.22 -49.59
CA LEU A 95 20.69 -18.54 -48.25
C LEU A 95 19.72 -17.51 -47.67
N LEU A 96 19.28 -16.51 -48.44
CA LEU A 96 18.38 -15.47 -47.94
C LEU A 96 17.11 -16.04 -47.30
N GLU A 97 16.52 -17.08 -47.88
CA GLU A 97 15.30 -17.72 -47.35
C GLU A 97 15.54 -18.35 -45.98
N LEU A 98 16.59 -19.16 -45.85
CA LEU A 98 17.00 -19.75 -44.57
C LEU A 98 17.40 -18.68 -43.55
N TYR A 99 18.06 -17.60 -43.97
CA TYR A 99 18.40 -16.47 -43.11
C TYR A 99 17.15 -15.73 -42.58
N ARG A 100 16.06 -15.71 -43.35
CA ARG A 100 14.77 -15.13 -42.93
C ARG A 100 13.97 -16.08 -42.05
N ALA A 101 14.06 -17.38 -42.28
CA ALA A 101 13.37 -18.40 -41.51
C ALA A 101 14.05 -18.74 -40.18
N GLY A 102 15.39 -18.69 -40.13
CA GLY A 102 16.20 -19.03 -38.97
C GLY A 102 16.60 -17.83 -38.09
N LYS A 103 17.35 -18.11 -37.03
CA LYS A 103 17.90 -17.11 -36.12
C LYS A 103 19.35 -16.79 -36.46
N ARG A 104 19.65 -15.50 -36.57
CA ARG A 104 21.02 -14.99 -36.69
C ARG A 104 21.81 -15.20 -35.39
N TYR A 105 23.01 -15.76 -35.52
CA TYR A 105 24.03 -15.86 -34.48
C TYR A 105 25.30 -15.11 -34.94
N GLU A 106 25.79 -14.22 -34.07
CA GLU A 106 27.02 -13.45 -34.27
C GLU A 106 27.73 -13.41 -32.91
N LYS A 107 29.01 -13.78 -32.87
CA LYS A 107 29.82 -13.71 -31.64
C LYS A 107 31.22 -13.20 -31.99
N ALA A 108 31.51 -11.95 -31.65
CA ALA A 108 32.85 -11.41 -31.79
C ALA A 108 33.82 -12.13 -30.84
N LEU A 109 35.04 -12.44 -31.31
CA LEU A 109 36.01 -13.19 -30.50
C LEU A 109 36.34 -12.49 -29.18
N ASN A 110 36.46 -11.16 -29.20
CA ASN A 110 36.71 -10.38 -27.99
C ASN A 110 35.58 -10.53 -26.95
N THR A 111 34.33 -10.57 -27.42
CA THR A 111 33.16 -10.81 -26.57
C THR A 111 33.16 -12.23 -26.02
N LEU A 112 33.43 -13.23 -26.88
CA LEU A 112 33.52 -14.63 -26.47
C LEU A 112 34.58 -14.84 -25.38
N VAL A 113 35.81 -14.36 -25.61
CA VAL A 113 36.90 -14.50 -24.65
C VAL A 113 36.51 -13.86 -23.33
N ARG A 114 35.97 -12.63 -23.37
CA ARG A 114 35.51 -11.93 -22.16
C ARG A 114 34.46 -12.74 -21.41
N GLU A 115 33.41 -13.21 -22.08
CA GLU A 115 32.33 -13.98 -21.46
C GLU A 115 32.82 -15.32 -20.88
N ALA A 116 33.67 -16.04 -21.61
CA ALA A 116 34.11 -17.38 -21.24
C ALA A 116 35.09 -17.41 -20.06
N VAL A 117 35.95 -16.39 -19.93
CA VAL A 117 37.03 -16.39 -18.94
C VAL A 117 36.77 -15.47 -17.74
N THR A 118 35.68 -14.69 -17.76
CA THR A 118 35.29 -13.88 -16.60
C THR A 118 35.02 -14.79 -15.40
N GLY A 119 35.60 -14.46 -14.25
CA GLY A 119 35.55 -15.32 -13.05
C GLY A 119 36.59 -16.44 -13.02
N MET A 120 37.41 -16.60 -14.07
CA MET A 120 38.58 -17.49 -14.08
C MET A 120 39.90 -16.73 -13.99
N VAL A 121 39.93 -15.52 -14.57
CA VAL A 121 41.11 -14.65 -14.66
C VAL A 121 40.70 -13.22 -14.27
N ALA A 122 41.66 -12.47 -13.72
CA ALA A 122 41.49 -11.07 -13.35
C ALA A 122 41.00 -10.20 -14.55
N PRO A 123 40.01 -9.30 -14.35
CA PRO A 123 39.50 -8.41 -15.39
C PRO A 123 40.57 -7.64 -16.17
N ASP A 124 41.62 -7.15 -15.49
CA ASP A 124 42.69 -6.37 -16.12
C ASP A 124 43.53 -7.22 -17.07
N ALA A 125 43.83 -8.46 -16.68
CA ALA A 125 44.55 -9.39 -17.54
C ALA A 125 43.74 -9.77 -18.80
N ILE A 126 42.41 -9.85 -18.69
CA ILE A 126 41.51 -10.02 -19.84
C ILE A 126 41.59 -8.78 -20.73
N ALA A 127 41.46 -7.58 -20.15
CA ALA A 127 41.49 -6.33 -20.89
C ALA A 127 42.81 -6.13 -21.63
N ASP A 128 43.94 -6.46 -21.02
CA ASP A 128 45.26 -6.39 -21.63
C ASP A 128 45.44 -7.41 -22.75
N PHE A 129 44.97 -8.65 -22.56
CA PHE A 129 45.01 -9.66 -23.62
C PHE A 129 44.22 -9.21 -24.85
N LEU A 130 43.04 -8.62 -24.65
CA LEU A 130 42.17 -8.16 -25.74
C LEU A 130 42.73 -6.96 -26.54
N LYS A 131 43.80 -6.31 -26.08
CA LYS A 131 44.51 -5.25 -26.84
C LYS A 131 45.45 -5.82 -27.92
N THR A 132 45.71 -7.12 -27.91
CA THR A 132 46.64 -7.77 -28.85
C THR A 132 46.08 -7.76 -30.29
N THR A 133 46.90 -7.39 -31.27
CA THR A 133 46.58 -7.53 -32.70
C THR A 133 46.74 -9.00 -33.10
N ASP A 134 45.78 -9.58 -33.82
CA ASP A 134 45.74 -11.00 -34.29
C ASP A 134 45.24 -12.05 -33.27
N LEU A 135 44.15 -11.72 -32.55
CA LEU A 135 43.46 -12.68 -31.67
C LEU A 135 42.85 -13.86 -32.45
N THR A 136 43.23 -15.09 -32.06
CA THR A 136 42.65 -16.36 -32.53
C THR A 136 42.07 -17.14 -31.36
N LEU A 137 41.12 -18.06 -31.63
CA LEU A 137 40.53 -18.91 -30.59
C LEU A 137 41.59 -19.78 -29.90
N ALA A 138 42.50 -20.40 -30.66
CA ALA A 138 43.59 -21.21 -30.12
C ALA A 138 44.61 -20.39 -29.30
N GLY A 139 44.89 -19.15 -29.75
CA GLY A 139 45.72 -18.22 -29.00
C GLY A 139 45.09 -17.83 -27.65
N ALA A 140 43.77 -17.64 -27.61
CA ALA A 140 43.03 -17.34 -26.39
C ALA A 140 43.04 -18.52 -25.39
N GLU A 141 42.88 -19.76 -25.86
CA GLU A 141 42.98 -20.96 -24.99
C GLU A 141 44.40 -21.12 -24.43
N THR A 142 45.42 -20.91 -25.27
CA THR A 142 46.83 -20.98 -24.83
C THR A 142 47.14 -19.91 -23.78
N TRP A 143 46.62 -18.69 -23.97
CA TRP A 143 46.74 -17.62 -23.00
C TRP A 143 46.03 -17.96 -21.67
N LEU A 144 44.79 -18.48 -21.74
CA LEU A 144 44.04 -18.88 -20.56
C LEU A 144 44.79 -19.95 -19.76
N ASP A 145 45.31 -20.98 -20.43
CA ASP A 145 46.14 -22.01 -19.81
C ASP A 145 47.38 -21.44 -19.11
N GLN A 146 48.04 -20.47 -19.72
CA GLN A 146 49.19 -19.80 -19.11
C GLN A 146 48.80 -19.03 -17.85
N GLN A 147 47.65 -18.35 -17.85
CA GLN A 147 47.15 -17.65 -16.66
C GLN A 147 46.79 -18.63 -15.55
N LEU A 148 45.99 -19.66 -15.84
CA LEU A 148 45.59 -20.68 -14.87
C LEU A 148 46.79 -21.41 -14.27
N ASN A 149 47.80 -21.74 -15.08
CA ASN A 149 49.02 -22.37 -14.59
C ASN A 149 49.86 -21.44 -13.69
N ARG A 150 49.92 -20.12 -13.99
CA ARG A 150 50.56 -19.14 -13.10
C ARG A 150 49.87 -19.09 -11.74
N HIS A 151 48.54 -19.09 -11.71
CA HIS A 151 47.78 -19.10 -10.46
C HIS A 151 47.94 -20.43 -9.69
N ASN A 152 47.98 -21.57 -10.39
CA ASN A 152 48.17 -22.89 -9.78
C ASN A 152 49.60 -23.11 -9.24
N SER A 153 50.62 -22.44 -9.79
CA SER A 153 52.01 -22.57 -9.32
C SER A 153 52.29 -21.87 -7.98
N LYS A 154 51.39 -21.00 -7.51
CA LYS A 154 51.40 -20.37 -6.19
C LYS A 154 50.47 -21.16 -5.24
N THR A 155 50.84 -22.40 -4.91
CA THR A 155 50.03 -23.28 -4.05
C THR A 155 50.07 -22.86 -2.58
N GLY A 156 48.94 -22.39 -2.06
CA GLY A 156 48.69 -22.19 -0.63
C GLY A 156 47.43 -22.91 -0.17
N ASN A 157 47.41 -23.40 1.08
CA ASN A 157 46.27 -24.10 1.70
C ASN A 157 44.94 -23.31 1.56
N ILE A 158 45.02 -21.98 1.64
CA ILE A 158 43.87 -21.09 1.49
C ILE A 158 43.21 -21.15 0.10
N ARG A 159 43.97 -21.30 -0.99
CA ARG A 159 43.41 -21.29 -2.36
C ARG A 159 42.53 -22.51 -2.63
N ASN A 160 42.97 -23.67 -2.17
CA ASN A 160 42.19 -24.90 -2.27
C ASN A 160 40.91 -24.80 -1.44
N HIS A 161 41.01 -24.21 -0.25
CA HIS A 161 39.85 -24.02 0.61
C HIS A 161 38.82 -23.06 -0.01
N LEU A 162 39.26 -21.96 -0.63
CA LEU A 162 38.37 -21.03 -1.34
C LEU A 162 37.68 -21.69 -2.55
N ALA A 163 38.34 -22.64 -3.22
CA ALA A 163 37.77 -23.36 -4.35
C ALA A 163 36.69 -24.40 -3.93
N GLU A 164 36.67 -24.82 -2.67
CA GLU A 164 35.67 -25.74 -2.11
C GLU A 164 34.39 -25.01 -1.66
N LEU A 165 34.46 -23.70 -1.45
CA LEU A 165 33.35 -22.88 -0.96
C LEU A 165 32.65 -22.19 -2.12
N ASP A 166 31.33 -22.07 -2.02
CA ASP A 166 30.60 -21.12 -2.88
C ASP A 166 30.83 -19.67 -2.42
N HIS A 167 30.54 -18.71 -3.30
CA HIS A 167 30.82 -17.30 -2.99
C HIS A 167 29.97 -16.74 -1.84
N GLN A 168 28.78 -17.28 -1.58
CA GLN A 168 27.96 -16.86 -0.44
C GLN A 168 28.56 -17.37 0.87
N GLN A 169 29.09 -18.59 0.91
CA GLN A 169 29.81 -19.15 2.05
C GLN A 169 31.11 -18.39 2.33
N ILE A 170 31.78 -17.88 1.30
CA ILE A 170 32.96 -17.03 1.47
C ILE A 170 32.57 -15.69 2.10
N LEU A 171 31.47 -15.08 1.63
CA LEU A 171 30.93 -13.87 2.26
C LEU A 171 30.50 -14.13 3.70
N ASP A 172 29.76 -15.21 3.98
CA ASP A 172 29.38 -15.61 5.34
C ASP A 172 30.61 -15.79 6.24
N GLY A 173 31.63 -16.47 5.72
CA GLY A 173 32.89 -16.68 6.43
C GLY A 173 33.65 -15.37 6.66
N LEU A 174 33.51 -14.40 5.77
CA LEU A 174 34.09 -13.08 5.97
C LEU A 174 33.29 -12.28 6.99
N ILE A 175 31.97 -12.37 7.06
CA ILE A 175 31.16 -11.61 8.03
C ILE A 175 31.19 -12.23 9.44
N ASP A 176 31.15 -13.56 9.56
CA ASP A 176 31.20 -14.24 10.85
C ASP A 176 32.62 -14.26 11.43
N HIS A 177 32.86 -13.47 12.48
CA HIS A 177 34.15 -13.40 13.16
C HIS A 177 34.64 -14.74 13.73
N ASN A 178 33.75 -15.73 13.91
CA ASN A 178 34.10 -17.07 14.40
C ASN A 178 34.35 -18.08 13.27
N SER A 179 34.36 -17.64 12.02
CA SER A 179 34.49 -18.56 10.88
C SER A 179 35.89 -19.18 10.80
N ASN A 180 35.91 -20.42 10.29
CA ASN A 180 37.17 -21.10 9.94
C ASN A 180 37.91 -20.43 8.77
N LEU A 181 37.22 -19.59 7.99
CA LEU A 181 37.85 -18.85 6.90
C LEU A 181 38.81 -17.79 7.46
N ARG A 182 38.37 -17.04 8.46
CA ARG A 182 39.21 -16.01 9.12
C ARG A 182 40.41 -16.61 9.83
N THR A 183 40.28 -17.82 10.39
CA THR A 183 41.39 -18.55 11.01
C THR A 183 42.42 -19.10 10.03
N LYS A 184 42.21 -18.93 8.72
CA LYS A 184 43.14 -19.36 7.67
C LYS A 184 43.82 -18.19 6.95
N ILE A 185 43.51 -16.96 7.34
CA ILE A 185 44.05 -15.73 6.74
C ILE A 185 44.74 -14.93 7.85
N HIS A 186 46.04 -15.18 8.03
CA HIS A 186 46.83 -14.60 9.12
C HIS A 186 48.13 -13.93 8.65
N SER A 187 48.57 -14.22 7.43
CA SER A 187 49.75 -13.62 6.81
C SER A 187 49.40 -12.68 5.66
N ALA A 188 50.30 -11.74 5.36
CA ALA A 188 50.17 -10.84 4.21
C ALA A 188 50.08 -11.62 2.87
N SER A 189 50.74 -12.79 2.79
CA SER A 189 50.68 -13.66 1.61
C SER A 189 49.28 -14.26 1.41
N GLU A 190 48.65 -14.76 2.48
CA GLU A 190 47.28 -15.30 2.43
C GLU A 190 46.26 -14.21 2.12
N LEU A 191 46.43 -13.01 2.67
CA LEU A 191 45.58 -11.86 2.38
C LEU A 191 45.67 -11.44 0.91
N ASN A 192 46.87 -11.48 0.31
CA ASN A 192 47.06 -11.22 -1.11
C ASN A 192 46.39 -12.29 -2.00
N ILE A 193 46.42 -13.57 -1.58
CA ILE A 193 45.70 -14.63 -2.31
C ILE A 193 44.19 -14.42 -2.22
N PHE A 194 43.69 -14.01 -1.05
CA PHE A 194 42.27 -13.77 -0.85
C PHE A 194 41.77 -12.55 -1.65
N THR A 195 42.52 -11.45 -1.65
CA THR A 195 42.18 -10.26 -2.46
C THR A 195 42.27 -10.54 -3.97
N GLU A 196 43.26 -11.31 -4.43
CA GLU A 196 43.32 -11.79 -5.82
C GLU A 196 42.07 -12.63 -6.17
N TYR A 197 41.62 -13.50 -5.27
CA TYR A 197 40.39 -14.27 -5.44
C TYR A 197 39.15 -13.34 -5.57
N LEU A 198 39.00 -12.37 -4.68
CA LEU A 198 37.89 -11.42 -4.73
C LEU A 198 37.92 -10.59 -6.03
N HIS A 199 39.09 -10.16 -6.48
CA HIS A 199 39.25 -9.44 -7.74
C HIS A 199 38.79 -10.27 -8.95
N ILE A 200 39.17 -11.55 -9.02
CA ILE A 200 38.76 -12.45 -10.11
C ILE A 200 37.23 -12.63 -10.14
N HIS A 201 36.60 -12.82 -8.98
CA HIS A 201 35.19 -13.20 -8.89
C HIS A 201 34.21 -12.04 -8.76
N THR A 202 34.67 -10.84 -8.39
CA THR A 202 33.80 -9.66 -8.18
C THR A 202 34.31 -8.40 -8.87
N GLY A 203 35.55 -8.40 -9.36
CA GLY A 203 36.18 -7.25 -10.00
C GLY A 203 36.81 -6.24 -9.04
N MET A 204 36.74 -6.44 -7.71
CA MET A 204 37.33 -5.53 -6.74
C MET A 204 38.84 -5.42 -6.94
N ASP A 205 39.30 -4.28 -7.47
CA ASP A 205 40.70 -4.04 -7.81
C ASP A 205 41.50 -3.41 -6.67
N THR A 206 42.81 -3.27 -6.89
CA THR A 206 43.71 -2.69 -5.89
C THR A 206 43.51 -1.18 -5.74
N ASP A 207 43.11 -0.50 -6.81
CA ASP A 207 42.86 0.95 -6.82
C ASP A 207 41.68 1.28 -5.90
N PHE A 208 40.59 0.50 -5.95
CA PHE A 208 39.46 0.64 -5.03
C PHE A 208 39.86 0.31 -3.59
N LEU A 209 40.65 -0.75 -3.36
CA LEU A 209 41.15 -1.08 -2.02
C LEU A 209 41.96 0.08 -1.42
N GLN A 210 42.84 0.70 -2.21
CA GLN A 210 43.64 1.85 -1.78
C GLN A 210 42.76 3.08 -1.53
N PHE A 211 41.79 3.34 -2.40
CA PHE A 211 40.79 4.40 -2.21
C PHE A 211 40.00 4.23 -0.91
N PHE A 212 39.55 3.01 -0.62
CA PHE A 212 38.70 2.74 0.53
C PHE A 212 39.45 2.77 1.87
N LEU A 213 40.65 2.19 1.92
CA LEU A 213 41.41 1.98 3.16
C LEU A 213 42.29 3.16 3.60
N GLU A 214 42.44 4.20 2.76
CA GLU A 214 43.32 5.36 2.98
C GLU A 214 44.83 4.99 3.11
N GLU A 215 45.73 5.93 2.82
CA GLU A 215 47.18 5.65 2.82
C GLU A 215 47.73 5.38 4.24
N ASN A 216 48.59 4.34 4.36
CA ASN A 216 49.37 3.95 5.55
C ASN A 216 48.68 3.04 6.61
N VAL A 217 47.59 2.36 6.28
CA VAL A 217 46.97 1.36 7.17
C VAL A 217 47.53 -0.04 6.90
N ALA A 218 47.93 -0.75 7.96
CA ALA A 218 48.28 -2.16 7.87
C ALA A 218 47.01 -2.99 7.61
N VAL A 219 46.82 -3.43 6.35
CA VAL A 219 45.63 -4.15 5.92
C VAL A 219 45.52 -5.50 6.63
N ASN A 220 44.37 -5.75 7.24
CA ASN A 220 44.02 -7.04 7.85
C ASN A 220 42.68 -7.53 7.28
N ILE A 221 42.20 -8.68 7.75
CA ILE A 221 40.96 -9.26 7.25
C ILE A 221 39.70 -8.43 7.53
N ASP A 222 39.65 -7.68 8.63
CA ASP A 222 38.52 -6.78 8.93
C ASP A 222 38.47 -5.60 7.96
N HIS A 223 39.64 -5.05 7.60
CA HIS A 223 39.73 -4.02 6.56
C HIS A 223 39.28 -4.56 5.20
N ILE A 224 39.65 -5.81 4.86
CA ILE A 224 39.17 -6.46 3.62
C ILE A 224 37.66 -6.73 3.67
N GLU A 225 37.10 -7.09 4.83
CA GLU A 225 35.65 -7.22 4.99
C GLU A 225 34.93 -5.90 4.67
N SER A 226 35.29 -4.81 5.35
CA SER A 226 34.67 -3.50 5.12
C SER A 226 34.83 -3.05 3.67
N ALA A 227 36.04 -3.19 3.10
CA ALA A 227 36.29 -2.81 1.71
C ALA A 227 35.53 -3.68 0.71
N PHE A 228 35.42 -5.00 0.96
CA PHE A 228 34.69 -5.89 0.07
C PHE A 228 33.20 -5.63 0.09
N VAL A 229 32.60 -5.45 1.27
CA VAL A 229 31.19 -5.06 1.36
C VAL A 229 30.98 -3.66 0.76
N GLY A 230 31.90 -2.73 0.99
CA GLY A 230 31.89 -1.40 0.37
C GLY A 230 31.95 -1.45 -1.16
N TRP A 231 32.75 -2.35 -1.72
CA TRP A 231 32.78 -2.63 -3.16
C TRP A 231 31.42 -3.10 -3.66
N LEU A 232 30.82 -4.09 -3.01
CA LEU A 232 29.50 -4.61 -3.38
C LEU A 232 28.42 -3.50 -3.37
N MET A 233 28.44 -2.64 -2.35
CA MET A 233 27.53 -1.49 -2.25
C MET A 233 27.79 -0.46 -3.35
N CYS A 234 29.06 -0.12 -3.64
CA CYS A 234 29.40 0.82 -4.70
C CYS A 234 29.02 0.28 -6.08
N VAL A 235 29.18 -1.02 -6.33
CA VAL A 235 28.74 -1.66 -7.58
C VAL A 235 27.22 -1.60 -7.72
N GLU A 236 26.46 -1.88 -6.66
CA GLU A 236 24.99 -1.75 -6.69
C GLU A 236 24.57 -0.30 -6.98
N TYR A 237 25.09 0.64 -6.19
CA TYR A 237 24.81 2.06 -6.31
C TYR A 237 25.11 2.61 -7.70
N VAL A 238 26.33 2.38 -8.23
CA VAL A 238 26.73 2.89 -9.55
C VAL A 238 25.90 2.29 -10.69
N ASN A 239 25.44 1.04 -10.55
CA ASN A 239 24.61 0.41 -11.56
C ASN A 239 23.15 0.87 -11.50
N ASP A 240 22.66 1.28 -10.34
CA ASP A 240 21.30 1.84 -10.19
C ASP A 240 21.24 3.33 -10.55
N LEU A 241 22.36 4.07 -10.53
CA LEU A 241 22.41 5.46 -10.97
C LEU A 241 22.02 5.65 -12.44
N THR A 242 21.30 6.75 -12.71
CA THR A 242 20.94 7.17 -14.07
C THR A 242 22.04 8.01 -14.74
N ARG A 243 22.95 8.58 -13.96
CA ARG A 243 24.14 9.33 -14.41
C ARG A 243 25.44 8.56 -14.17
N LEU A 244 26.54 9.08 -14.71
CA LEU A 244 27.87 8.64 -14.30
C LEU A 244 28.17 9.11 -12.86
N PRO A 245 28.92 8.33 -12.08
CA PRO A 245 29.42 8.77 -10.77
C PRO A 245 30.26 10.05 -10.88
N TYR A 246 30.13 10.91 -9.88
CA TYR A 246 30.92 12.13 -9.73
C TYR A 246 32.37 11.80 -9.33
N LEU A 247 32.58 10.85 -8.41
CA LEU A 247 33.90 10.35 -8.04
C LEU A 247 34.53 9.54 -9.17
N LEU A 248 35.77 9.87 -9.52
CA LEU A 248 36.50 9.23 -10.61
C LEU A 248 36.77 7.75 -10.31
N GLU A 249 36.99 7.42 -9.04
CA GLU A 249 37.24 6.09 -8.51
C GLU A 249 36.04 5.15 -8.69
N LEU A 250 34.82 5.70 -8.79
CA LEU A 250 33.59 4.94 -8.97
C LEU A 250 33.17 4.77 -10.45
N GLN A 251 33.69 5.61 -11.36
CA GLN A 251 33.33 5.56 -12.78
C GLN A 251 33.66 4.22 -13.46
N PRO A 252 34.79 3.54 -13.18
CA PRO A 252 35.10 2.24 -13.77
C PRO A 252 34.03 1.18 -13.52
N LEU A 253 33.32 1.25 -12.39
CA LEU A 253 32.27 0.29 -12.00
C LEU A 253 31.13 0.21 -13.02
N ARG A 254 30.85 1.31 -13.74
CA ARG A 254 29.85 1.34 -14.82
C ARG A 254 30.20 0.41 -15.98
N SER A 255 31.50 0.15 -16.18
CA SER A 255 32.03 -0.70 -17.23
C SER A 255 32.30 -2.14 -16.77
N LEU A 256 31.99 -2.47 -15.51
CA LEU A 256 32.19 -3.81 -14.95
C LEU A 256 31.42 -4.86 -15.79
N PRO A 257 32.03 -6.02 -16.11
CA PRO A 257 31.33 -7.09 -16.84
C PRO A 257 30.01 -7.50 -16.19
N LYS A 258 28.96 -7.72 -17.00
CA LYS A 258 27.61 -8.05 -16.50
C LYS A 258 27.56 -9.29 -15.60
N SER A 259 28.41 -10.28 -15.84
CA SER A 259 28.52 -11.47 -14.98
C SER A 259 29.05 -11.13 -13.60
N LEU A 260 30.05 -10.25 -13.49
CA LEU A 260 30.56 -9.77 -12.20
C LEU A 260 29.55 -8.85 -11.50
N GLN A 261 28.84 -8.00 -12.24
CA GLN A 261 27.73 -7.20 -11.68
C GLN A 261 26.64 -8.12 -11.09
N ALA A 262 26.23 -9.16 -11.82
CA ALA A 262 25.25 -10.12 -11.35
C ALA A 262 25.73 -10.90 -10.11
N GLN A 263 27.03 -11.25 -10.08
CA GLN A 263 27.64 -11.88 -8.90
C GLN A 263 27.64 -10.93 -7.70
N CYS A 264 28.04 -9.67 -7.87
CA CYS A 264 28.00 -8.67 -6.81
C CYS A 264 26.57 -8.44 -6.31
N GLN A 265 25.60 -8.37 -7.21
CA GLN A 265 24.18 -8.23 -6.86
C GLN A 265 23.66 -9.43 -6.06
N ASN A 266 24.08 -10.64 -6.40
CA ASN A 266 23.72 -11.84 -5.64
C ASN A 266 24.27 -11.75 -4.21
N LEU A 267 25.55 -11.41 -4.07
CA LEU A 267 26.23 -11.31 -2.78
C LEU A 267 25.66 -10.19 -1.89
N ILE A 268 25.40 -9.00 -2.45
CA ILE A 268 24.84 -7.90 -1.66
C ILE A 268 23.39 -8.18 -1.23
N ASN A 269 22.59 -8.88 -2.04
CA ASN A 269 21.26 -9.34 -1.65
C ASN A 269 21.35 -10.37 -0.52
N HIS A 270 22.25 -11.34 -0.63
CA HIS A 270 22.51 -12.33 0.43
C HIS A 270 22.94 -11.65 1.74
N LEU A 271 23.83 -10.64 1.67
CA LEU A 271 24.23 -9.85 2.84
C LEU A 271 23.05 -9.14 3.47
N ARG A 272 22.23 -8.47 2.65
CA ARG A 272 21.07 -7.69 3.08
C ARG A 272 20.02 -8.57 3.77
N ASP A 273 19.79 -9.77 3.26
CA ASP A 273 18.80 -10.70 3.78
C ASP A 273 19.30 -11.41 5.05
N ARG A 274 20.57 -11.82 5.10
CA ARG A 274 21.11 -12.64 6.20
C ARG A 274 21.74 -11.84 7.34
N TYR A 275 22.35 -10.69 7.03
CA TYR A 275 23.08 -9.85 8.00
C TYR A 275 22.68 -8.37 7.90
N PRO A 276 21.39 -8.01 8.05
CA PRO A 276 20.90 -6.64 7.83
C PRO A 276 21.56 -5.59 8.74
N LEU A 277 21.88 -5.94 9.99
CA LEU A 277 22.56 -5.02 10.92
C LEU A 277 24.00 -4.75 10.49
N ARG A 278 24.71 -5.76 9.95
CA ARG A 278 26.07 -5.59 9.46
C ARG A 278 26.10 -4.79 8.17
N TYR A 279 25.13 -5.03 7.28
CA TYR A 279 24.90 -4.20 6.09
C TYR A 279 24.76 -2.73 6.48
N ILE A 280 23.91 -2.41 7.46
CA ILE A 280 23.69 -1.02 7.90
C ILE A 280 24.98 -0.40 8.45
N ALA A 281 25.70 -1.11 9.32
CA ALA A 281 26.92 -0.60 9.92
C ALA A 281 28.01 -0.30 8.88
N ILE A 282 28.21 -1.17 7.89
CA ILE A 282 29.19 -0.93 6.83
C ILE A 282 28.70 0.15 5.86
N ALA A 283 27.40 0.22 5.58
CA ALA A 283 26.86 1.28 4.73
C ALA A 283 27.14 2.68 5.30
N GLU A 284 27.07 2.87 6.62
CA GLU A 284 27.45 4.14 7.28
C GLU A 284 28.94 4.48 7.09
N GLU A 285 29.83 3.48 7.17
CA GLU A 285 31.26 3.64 6.88
C GLU A 285 31.48 4.06 5.42
N VAL A 286 30.83 3.35 4.49
CA VAL A 286 30.92 3.63 3.05
C VAL A 286 30.39 5.03 2.73
N GLU A 287 29.24 5.43 3.30
CA GLU A 287 28.68 6.77 3.12
C GLU A 287 29.68 7.88 3.54
N ALA A 288 30.47 7.65 4.59
CA ALA A 288 31.50 8.59 5.00
C ALA A 288 32.65 8.67 3.98
N LYS A 289 33.05 7.54 3.40
CA LYS A 289 34.14 7.45 2.39
C LYS A 289 33.74 8.08 1.06
N ILE A 290 32.53 7.82 0.58
CA ILE A 290 32.02 8.36 -0.68
C ILE A 290 31.20 9.65 -0.49
N LYS A 291 31.40 10.37 0.63
CA LYS A 291 30.61 11.56 0.96
C LYS A 291 30.54 12.60 -0.18
N LEU A 292 31.66 12.82 -0.88
CA LEU A 292 31.72 13.74 -2.02
C LEU A 292 30.82 13.32 -3.18
N GLU A 293 30.62 12.01 -3.39
CA GLU A 293 29.63 11.49 -4.35
C GLU A 293 28.21 11.79 -3.87
N LEU A 294 27.91 11.40 -2.62
CA LEU A 294 26.55 11.47 -2.07
C LEU A 294 26.04 12.91 -1.95
N ASP A 295 26.93 13.87 -1.69
CA ASP A 295 26.61 15.30 -1.62
C ASP A 295 26.20 15.89 -2.99
N GLN A 296 26.54 15.23 -4.10
CA GLN A 296 26.17 15.67 -5.47
C GLN A 296 24.90 15.00 -6.02
N ILE A 297 24.30 14.07 -5.28
CA ILE A 297 23.11 13.34 -5.73
C ILE A 297 21.90 14.27 -5.79
N SER A 298 21.19 14.21 -6.91
CA SER A 298 19.84 14.71 -7.03
C SER A 298 18.81 13.56 -7.12
N PRO A 299 17.52 13.81 -6.82
CA PRO A 299 16.47 12.80 -6.87
C PRO A 299 16.30 12.11 -8.23
N ASN A 300 16.65 12.80 -9.33
CA ASN A 300 16.54 12.26 -10.68
C ASN A 300 17.74 11.39 -11.08
N ASP A 301 18.83 11.47 -10.31
CA ASP A 301 20.02 10.64 -10.50
C ASP A 301 19.82 9.22 -9.95
N LEU A 302 18.91 9.07 -8.98
CA LEU A 302 18.67 7.85 -8.22
C LEU A 302 17.75 6.88 -8.97
N GLY A 303 18.07 5.59 -8.87
CA GLY A 303 17.26 4.52 -9.44
C GLY A 303 16.22 3.98 -8.46
N LYS A 304 16.09 2.65 -8.46
CA LYS A 304 15.06 1.93 -7.70
C LYS A 304 15.55 1.40 -6.35
N ILE A 305 16.86 1.32 -6.15
CA ILE A 305 17.47 0.71 -4.98
C ILE A 305 18.01 1.83 -4.09
N ASP A 306 17.58 1.89 -2.83
CA ASP A 306 18.25 2.74 -1.85
C ASP A 306 19.34 1.89 -1.17
N THR A 307 20.54 1.86 -1.76
CA THR A 307 21.72 1.17 -1.20
C THR A 307 22.11 1.82 0.13
N PHE A 308 22.09 3.15 0.19
CA PHE A 308 22.49 3.98 1.31
C PHE A 308 21.33 4.78 1.91
N ALA A 309 21.40 5.11 3.20
CA ALA A 309 20.37 5.89 3.89
C ALA A 309 20.24 7.32 3.34
N THR A 310 21.29 7.86 2.75
CA THR A 310 21.31 9.19 2.13
C THR A 310 20.40 9.26 0.91
N GLU A 311 20.25 8.18 0.14
CA GLU A 311 19.37 8.14 -1.03
C GLU A 311 17.91 8.33 -0.62
N ASP A 312 17.46 7.56 0.38
CA ASP A 312 16.15 7.71 1.05
C ASP A 312 15.95 9.16 1.54
N ARG A 313 16.96 9.74 2.22
CA ARG A 313 16.89 11.12 2.74
C ARG A 313 16.76 12.17 1.62
N VAL A 314 17.51 12.04 0.53
CA VAL A 314 17.45 12.96 -0.63
C VAL A 314 16.08 12.87 -1.29
N MET A 315 15.58 11.66 -1.52
CA MET A 315 14.25 11.43 -2.11
C MET A 315 13.12 11.95 -1.23
N LEU A 316 13.20 11.75 0.08
CA LEU A 316 12.22 12.25 1.03
C LEU A 316 12.18 13.77 1.05
N ASN A 317 13.34 14.43 1.17
CA ASN A 317 13.43 15.89 1.15
C ASN A 317 12.89 16.49 -0.16
N ALA A 318 13.19 15.85 -1.29
CA ALA A 318 12.67 16.26 -2.58
C ALA A 318 11.16 16.06 -2.71
N SER A 319 10.63 14.97 -2.16
CA SER A 319 9.18 14.71 -2.13
C SER A 319 8.45 15.77 -1.30
N ILE A 320 9.00 16.14 -0.14
CA ILE A 320 8.44 17.22 0.69
C ILE A 320 8.50 18.56 -0.05
N LYS A 321 9.61 18.87 -0.71
CA LYS A 321 9.73 20.06 -1.55
C LYS A 321 8.68 20.06 -2.68
N ALA A 322 8.50 18.93 -3.35
CA ALA A 322 7.49 18.77 -4.40
C ALA A 322 6.07 19.02 -3.86
N LEU A 323 5.73 18.53 -2.66
CA LEU A 323 4.46 18.84 -2.00
C LEU A 323 4.28 20.34 -1.75
N LEU A 324 5.30 21.01 -1.21
CA LEU A 324 5.26 22.46 -0.93
C LEU A 324 5.16 23.30 -2.22
N THR A 325 5.68 22.81 -3.34
CA THR A 325 5.57 23.46 -4.65
C THR A 325 4.41 22.94 -5.50
N GLN A 326 3.46 22.21 -4.90
CA GLN A 326 2.28 21.64 -5.57
C GLN A 326 2.58 20.70 -6.75
N ASN A 327 3.77 20.10 -6.80
CA ASN A 327 4.12 19.06 -7.76
C ASN A 327 3.65 17.68 -7.23
N TRP A 328 2.33 17.53 -7.16
CA TRP A 328 1.65 16.39 -6.55
C TRP A 328 2.00 15.07 -7.23
N GLN A 329 2.03 15.06 -8.57
CA GLN A 329 2.30 13.87 -9.35
C GLN A 329 3.70 13.31 -9.05
N GLN A 330 4.72 14.17 -9.03
CA GLN A 330 6.08 13.73 -8.75
C GLN A 330 6.22 13.19 -7.31
N ALA A 331 5.66 13.88 -6.33
CA ALA A 331 5.64 13.42 -4.94
C ALA A 331 4.91 12.07 -4.79
N SER A 332 3.83 11.87 -5.54
CA SER A 332 3.09 10.60 -5.54
C SER A 332 3.90 9.47 -6.18
N ILE A 333 4.63 9.72 -7.28
CA ILE A 333 5.49 8.72 -7.94
C ILE A 333 6.58 8.26 -6.97
N TRP A 334 7.28 9.22 -6.35
CA TRP A 334 8.33 8.92 -5.38
C TRP A 334 7.79 8.21 -4.14
N GLY A 335 6.70 8.70 -3.55
CA GLY A 335 6.07 8.06 -2.39
C GLY A 335 5.60 6.63 -2.67
N ARG A 336 4.95 6.38 -3.82
CA ARG A 336 4.45 5.06 -4.19
C ARG A 336 5.59 4.06 -4.42
N SER A 337 6.67 4.49 -5.07
CA SER A 337 7.85 3.65 -5.28
C SER A 337 8.42 3.13 -3.96
N ARG A 338 8.47 3.97 -2.92
CA ARG A 338 9.09 3.64 -1.62
C ARG A 338 8.18 2.82 -0.70
N ILE A 339 6.86 2.96 -0.85
CA ILE A 339 5.91 2.12 -0.09
C ILE A 339 5.74 0.74 -0.73
N ASN A 340 5.70 0.64 -2.05
CA ASN A 340 5.47 -0.64 -2.73
C ASN A 340 6.69 -1.58 -2.71
N ALA A 341 7.89 -1.01 -2.72
CA ALA A 341 9.15 -1.75 -2.64
C ALA A 341 10.05 -1.08 -1.59
N PRO A 342 9.73 -1.24 -0.29
CA PRO A 342 10.48 -0.55 0.75
C PRO A 342 11.91 -1.09 0.83
N SER A 343 12.89 -0.19 0.80
CA SER A 343 14.30 -0.52 1.04
C SER A 343 14.51 -1.01 2.48
N LEU A 344 15.67 -1.64 2.75
CA LEU A 344 16.02 -2.10 4.10
C LEU A 344 15.85 -0.98 5.14
N TRP A 345 16.25 0.25 4.78
CA TRP A 345 16.15 1.45 5.60
C TRP A 345 14.71 1.79 6.03
N ILE A 346 13.75 1.63 5.12
CA ILE A 346 12.32 1.86 5.39
C ILE A 346 11.71 0.65 6.11
N GLN A 347 12.21 -0.55 5.83
CA GLN A 347 11.70 -1.77 6.45
C GLN A 347 11.99 -1.81 7.94
N GLN A 348 13.21 -1.43 8.35
CA GLN A 348 13.69 -1.46 9.73
C GLN A 348 13.18 -0.28 10.57
N ASP A 349 12.84 0.87 9.95
CA ASP A 349 12.35 2.05 10.66
C ASP A 349 10.84 2.29 10.43
N SER A 350 10.05 1.91 11.44
CA SER A 350 8.60 2.09 11.40
C SER A 350 8.17 3.56 11.33
N GLN A 351 8.96 4.51 11.86
CA GLN A 351 8.66 5.94 11.76
C GLN A 351 8.88 6.42 10.32
N LYS A 352 9.98 6.01 9.66
CA LYS A 352 10.22 6.32 8.24
C LYS A 352 9.14 5.74 7.34
N ARG A 353 8.73 4.50 7.56
CA ARG A 353 7.63 3.88 6.79
C ARG A 353 6.33 4.69 6.91
N ARG A 354 5.97 5.11 8.12
CA ARG A 354 4.81 5.99 8.35
C ARG A 354 4.98 7.36 7.70
N LEU A 355 6.18 7.94 7.74
CA LEU A 355 6.49 9.22 7.11
C LEU A 355 6.32 9.16 5.58
N TRP A 356 6.82 8.11 4.92
CA TRP A 356 6.58 7.90 3.49
C TRP A 356 5.10 7.68 3.17
N GLY A 357 4.37 6.96 4.04
CA GLY A 357 2.92 6.84 3.93
C GLY A 357 2.23 8.20 4.02
N TRP A 358 2.73 9.08 4.90
CA TRP A 358 2.23 10.45 5.05
C TRP A 358 2.52 11.33 3.83
N VAL A 359 3.71 11.20 3.22
CA VAL A 359 4.08 11.86 1.96
C VAL A 359 3.17 11.41 0.82
N LEU A 360 2.93 10.10 0.69
CA LEU A 360 2.08 9.55 -0.38
C LEU A 360 0.63 10.04 -0.26
N ILE A 361 0.02 9.95 0.93
CA ILE A 361 -1.34 10.43 1.13
C ILE A 361 -1.44 11.95 0.95
N ALA A 362 -0.40 12.71 1.33
CA ALA A 362 -0.34 14.16 1.12
C ALA A 362 -0.32 14.52 -0.37
N ALA A 363 0.46 13.78 -1.17
CA ALA A 363 0.53 13.96 -2.61
C ALA A 363 -0.82 13.68 -3.29
N GLN A 364 -1.43 12.54 -2.94
CA GLN A 364 -2.74 12.14 -3.46
C GLN A 364 -3.82 13.14 -3.06
N PHE A 365 -3.80 13.61 -1.82
CA PHE A 365 -4.75 14.59 -1.32
C PHE A 365 -4.65 15.92 -2.09
N GLY A 366 -3.43 16.47 -2.24
CA GLY A 366 -3.20 17.68 -3.01
C GLY A 366 -3.62 17.55 -4.48
N GLN A 367 -3.32 16.40 -5.10
CA GLN A 367 -3.73 16.11 -6.48
C GLN A 367 -5.26 16.11 -6.63
N ILE A 368 -5.95 15.42 -5.72
CA ILE A 368 -7.41 15.28 -5.75
C ILE A 368 -8.11 16.61 -5.47
N ILE A 369 -7.62 17.43 -4.52
CA ILE A 369 -8.15 18.79 -4.32
C ILE A 369 -8.01 19.62 -5.61
N ALA A 370 -6.82 19.60 -6.23
CA ALA A 370 -6.54 20.39 -7.43
C ALA A 370 -7.43 19.99 -8.63
N GLN A 371 -7.81 18.73 -8.72
CA GLN A 371 -8.70 18.21 -9.77
C GLN A 371 -10.18 18.54 -9.56
N GLN A 372 -10.60 18.86 -8.33
CA GLN A 372 -12.01 19.03 -7.95
C GLN A 372 -12.34 20.50 -7.65
N ASN A 373 -12.01 21.43 -8.56
CA ASN A 373 -12.34 22.84 -8.40
C ASN A 373 -13.79 23.15 -8.81
N GLN A 374 -14.41 24.13 -8.16
CA GLN A 374 -15.75 24.65 -8.51
C GLN A 374 -16.80 23.54 -8.77
N VAL A 375 -16.82 22.51 -7.92
CA VAL A 375 -17.59 21.27 -8.10
C VAL A 375 -19.06 21.50 -8.49
N LEU A 376 -19.69 22.53 -7.93
CA LEU A 376 -21.12 22.83 -8.12
C LEU A 376 -21.39 23.91 -9.19
N ASN A 377 -20.39 24.25 -10.01
CA ASN A 377 -20.59 25.18 -11.11
C ASN A 377 -21.56 24.59 -12.15
N GLY A 378 -22.54 25.39 -12.59
CA GLY A 378 -23.58 24.95 -13.53
C GLY A 378 -24.65 24.02 -12.95
N VAL A 379 -24.63 23.74 -11.64
CA VAL A 379 -25.66 22.91 -10.99
C VAL A 379 -26.94 23.70 -10.79
N GLU A 380 -28.06 23.10 -11.20
CA GLU A 380 -29.38 23.74 -11.14
C GLU A 380 -30.28 23.13 -10.07
N THR A 381 -30.12 21.85 -9.74
CA THR A 381 -30.98 21.14 -8.79
C THR A 381 -30.23 20.53 -7.60
N LEU A 382 -30.94 20.26 -6.50
CA LEU A 382 -30.37 19.54 -5.34
C LEU A 382 -30.01 18.09 -5.68
N ARG A 383 -30.75 17.43 -6.59
CA ARG A 383 -30.40 16.08 -7.05
C ARG A 383 -29.06 16.07 -7.78
N GLU A 384 -28.83 17.02 -8.68
CA GLU A 384 -27.55 17.17 -9.38
C GLU A 384 -26.39 17.44 -8.41
N ALA A 385 -26.61 18.28 -7.40
CA ALA A 385 -25.60 18.54 -6.36
C ALA A 385 -25.25 17.27 -5.57
N LEU A 386 -26.26 16.50 -5.16
CA LEU A 386 -26.09 15.22 -4.49
C LEU A 386 -25.34 14.22 -5.37
N ASP A 387 -25.74 14.08 -6.64
CA ASP A 387 -25.12 13.20 -7.62
C ASP A 387 -23.64 13.56 -7.84
N LEU A 388 -23.32 14.84 -8.01
CA LEU A 388 -21.94 15.30 -8.18
C LEU A 388 -21.08 15.03 -6.94
N TYR A 389 -21.63 15.29 -5.74
CA TYR A 389 -20.91 15.01 -4.50
C TYR A 389 -20.64 13.52 -4.33
N THR A 390 -21.66 12.68 -4.52
CA THR A 390 -21.58 11.22 -4.34
C THR A 390 -20.78 10.51 -5.44
N LYS A 391 -20.67 11.10 -6.64
CA LYS A 391 -19.84 10.54 -7.73
C LYS A 391 -18.38 11.04 -7.70
N LYS A 392 -18.14 12.27 -7.25
CA LYS A 392 -16.82 12.92 -7.39
C LYS A 392 -16.30 13.54 -6.11
N ALA A 393 -17.06 14.43 -5.48
CA ALA A 393 -16.50 15.32 -4.45
C ALA A 393 -16.13 14.61 -3.13
N TRP A 394 -16.84 13.53 -2.78
CA TRP A 394 -16.61 12.77 -1.55
C TRP A 394 -15.17 12.28 -1.40
N ILE A 395 -14.47 12.06 -2.52
CA ILE A 395 -13.10 11.55 -2.52
C ILE A 395 -12.11 12.55 -1.89
N VAL A 396 -12.36 13.86 -2.01
CA VAL A 396 -11.55 14.89 -1.36
C VAL A 396 -11.65 14.74 0.16
N ASP A 397 -12.86 14.53 0.67
CA ASP A 397 -13.11 14.31 2.08
C ASP A 397 -12.51 13.00 2.61
N TYR A 398 -12.53 11.93 1.79
CA TYR A 398 -11.85 10.68 2.08
C TYR A 398 -10.35 10.90 2.31
N TYR A 399 -9.66 11.54 1.35
CA TYR A 399 -8.23 11.82 1.45
C TYR A 399 -7.91 12.76 2.61
N HIS A 400 -8.76 13.77 2.87
CA HIS A 400 -8.60 14.66 4.03
C HIS A 400 -8.61 13.88 5.35
N ARG A 401 -9.64 13.06 5.58
CA ARG A 401 -9.73 12.25 6.81
C ARG A 401 -8.53 11.32 6.94
N ARG A 402 -8.16 10.61 5.87
CA ARG A 402 -7.01 9.69 5.87
C ARG A 402 -5.69 10.39 6.16
N PHE A 403 -5.49 11.57 5.57
CA PHE A 403 -4.35 12.42 5.83
C PHE A 403 -4.27 12.84 7.32
N GLU A 404 -5.38 13.28 7.91
CA GLU A 404 -5.44 13.65 9.33
C GLU A 404 -5.21 12.47 10.27
N GLN A 405 -5.71 11.28 9.92
CA GLN A 405 -5.46 10.05 10.67
C GLN A 405 -3.98 9.67 10.70
N LEU A 406 -3.30 9.71 9.55
CA LEU A 406 -1.86 9.41 9.46
C LEU A 406 -1.02 10.46 10.20
N ARG A 407 -1.39 11.75 10.12
CA ARG A 407 -0.72 12.81 10.90
C ARG A 407 -0.78 12.54 12.40
N LEU A 408 -1.95 12.13 12.92
CA LEU A 408 -2.09 11.86 14.36
C LEU A 408 -1.18 10.73 14.84
N GLN A 409 -0.95 9.71 14.00
CA GLN A 409 0.00 8.62 14.27
C GLN A 409 1.46 9.10 14.32
N MET A 410 1.77 10.29 13.79
CA MET A 410 3.11 10.88 13.75
C MET A 410 3.37 11.90 14.87
N SER A 411 2.41 12.16 15.78
CA SER A 411 2.48 13.26 16.76
C SER A 411 3.68 13.24 17.72
N ASN A 412 4.39 12.11 17.85
CA ASN A 412 5.58 11.94 18.70
C ASN A 412 6.84 11.57 17.90
N SER A 413 6.93 11.93 16.61
CA SER A 413 8.09 11.61 15.78
C SER A 413 9.27 12.54 16.08
N ASN A 414 10.48 11.96 16.15
CA ASN A 414 11.74 12.69 16.31
C ASN A 414 12.50 12.83 14.97
N LEU A 415 11.85 12.53 13.85
CA LEU A 415 12.49 12.59 12.53
C LEU A 415 12.76 14.06 12.13
N PRO A 416 13.94 14.38 11.57
CA PRO A 416 14.29 15.76 11.18
C PRO A 416 13.28 16.41 10.21
N GLN A 417 12.68 15.60 9.33
CA GLN A 417 11.73 16.04 8.31
C GLN A 417 10.33 16.33 8.86
N PHE A 418 10.06 16.01 10.13
CA PHE A 418 8.75 16.18 10.75
C PHE A 418 8.27 17.64 10.68
N ALA A 419 9.14 18.61 10.98
CA ALA A 419 8.80 20.03 10.92
C ALA A 419 8.39 20.50 9.51
N SER A 420 9.08 20.01 8.47
CA SER A 420 8.73 20.30 7.09
C SER A 420 7.38 19.66 6.71
N MET A 421 7.09 18.46 7.19
CA MET A 421 5.77 17.83 6.99
C MET A 421 4.64 18.53 7.74
N VAL A 422 4.90 19.12 8.91
CA VAL A 422 3.94 20.00 9.58
C VAL A 422 3.64 21.24 8.72
N THR A 423 4.64 21.77 8.02
CA THR A 423 4.43 22.88 7.06
C THR A 423 3.55 22.44 5.89
N VAL A 424 3.84 21.27 5.30
CA VAL A 424 2.98 20.66 4.27
C VAL A 424 1.55 20.46 4.77
N THR A 425 1.38 20.05 6.03
CA THR A 425 0.07 19.86 6.66
C THR A 425 -0.73 21.14 6.71
N ASN A 426 -0.12 22.22 7.19
CA ASN A 426 -0.83 23.50 7.29
C ASN A 426 -1.20 24.01 5.90
N PHE A 427 -0.33 23.81 4.92
CA PHE A 427 -0.61 24.14 3.52
C PHE A 427 -1.79 23.34 2.94
N LEU A 428 -1.79 22.01 3.09
CA LEU A 428 -2.89 21.15 2.61
C LEU A 428 -4.21 21.41 3.33
N ARG A 429 -4.18 21.71 4.64
CA ARG A 429 -5.37 22.14 5.38
C ARG A 429 -5.97 23.42 4.82
N GLN A 430 -5.13 24.40 4.47
CA GLN A 430 -5.62 25.64 3.86
C GLN A 430 -6.26 25.36 2.50
N LEU A 431 -5.61 24.55 1.64
CA LEU A 431 -6.19 24.16 0.34
C LEU A 431 -7.53 23.44 0.50
N TYR A 432 -7.63 22.51 1.46
CA TYR A 432 -8.90 21.85 1.77
C TYR A 432 -9.95 22.82 2.29
N ARG A 433 -9.57 23.76 3.18
CA ARG A 433 -10.48 24.76 3.74
C ARG A 433 -11.07 25.62 2.64
N ASP A 434 -10.23 26.13 1.74
CA ASP A 434 -10.66 26.95 0.60
C ASP A 434 -11.62 26.16 -0.31
N TRP A 435 -11.29 24.90 -0.61
CA TRP A 435 -12.15 24.00 -1.38
C TRP A 435 -13.50 23.74 -0.70
N ALA A 436 -13.49 23.42 0.60
CA ALA A 436 -14.70 23.10 1.36
C ALA A 436 -15.61 24.33 1.53
N ASP A 437 -15.01 25.50 1.68
CA ASP A 437 -15.69 26.79 1.72
C ASP A 437 -16.34 27.13 0.36
N ASP A 438 -15.65 26.91 -0.75
CA ASP A 438 -16.22 27.10 -2.09
C ASP A 438 -17.38 26.15 -2.35
N LEU A 439 -17.25 24.88 -1.92
CA LEU A 439 -18.32 23.90 -2.00
C LEU A 439 -19.54 24.32 -1.16
N ALA A 440 -19.32 24.73 0.09
CA ALA A 440 -20.37 25.19 0.99
C ALA A 440 -21.08 26.44 0.45
N ARG A 441 -20.33 27.42 -0.07
CA ARG A 441 -20.89 28.65 -0.67
C ARG A 441 -21.68 28.34 -1.92
N GLY A 442 -21.18 27.46 -2.78
CA GLY A 442 -21.89 26.99 -3.98
C GLY A 442 -23.21 26.32 -3.62
N PHE A 443 -23.19 25.42 -2.63
CA PHE A 443 -24.37 24.71 -2.18
C PHE A 443 -25.39 25.61 -1.48
N ALA A 444 -24.94 26.54 -0.62
CA ALA A 444 -25.81 27.52 0.02
C ALA A 444 -26.51 28.43 -1.00
N LYS A 445 -25.79 28.91 -2.03
CA LYS A 445 -26.38 29.68 -3.14
C LYS A 445 -27.42 28.88 -3.91
N LEU A 446 -27.16 27.59 -4.14
CA LEU A 446 -28.13 26.69 -4.76
C LEU A 446 -29.40 26.57 -3.91
N CYS A 447 -29.25 26.28 -2.60
CA CYS A 447 -30.37 26.20 -1.67
C CYS A 447 -31.18 27.50 -1.57
N ASP A 448 -30.53 28.66 -1.55
CA ASP A 448 -31.22 29.97 -1.55
C ASP A 448 -32.11 30.15 -2.79
N ARG A 449 -31.70 29.58 -3.94
CA ARG A 449 -32.44 29.69 -5.20
C ARG A 449 -33.58 28.68 -5.31
N VAL A 450 -33.35 27.43 -4.91
CA VAL A 450 -34.29 26.31 -5.16
C VAL A 450 -35.04 25.82 -3.93
N GLY A 451 -34.65 26.27 -2.73
CA GLY A 451 -35.16 25.81 -1.44
C GLY A 451 -34.19 24.89 -0.70
N PHE A 452 -34.37 24.79 0.61
CA PHE A 452 -33.52 23.97 1.50
C PHE A 452 -34.05 22.55 1.72
N LEU A 453 -35.35 22.34 1.52
CA LEU A 453 -35.99 21.03 1.57
C LEU A 453 -35.87 20.38 0.17
N PRO A 454 -35.21 19.23 0.04
CA PRO A 454 -35.12 18.53 -1.23
C PRO A 454 -36.43 17.83 -1.56
N GLU A 455 -36.54 17.32 -2.78
CA GLU A 455 -37.63 16.42 -3.18
C GLU A 455 -37.67 15.16 -2.30
N GLU A 456 -38.86 14.57 -2.18
CA GLU A 456 -39.20 13.53 -1.20
C GLU A 456 -38.23 12.35 -1.22
N GLU A 457 -37.76 11.95 -2.41
CA GLU A 457 -36.89 10.80 -2.59
C GLU A 457 -35.49 10.97 -2.01
N LEU A 458 -35.09 12.22 -1.73
CA LEU A 458 -33.78 12.57 -1.20
C LEU A 458 -33.84 12.95 0.28
N GLN A 459 -35.01 12.99 0.91
CA GLN A 459 -35.16 13.41 2.30
C GLN A 459 -34.87 12.27 3.28
N GLN A 460 -34.12 12.58 4.34
CA GLN A 460 -33.85 11.65 5.43
C GLN A 460 -35.11 11.09 6.09
N ARG A 461 -36.17 11.89 6.22
CA ARG A 461 -37.41 11.49 6.90
C ARG A 461 -38.17 10.33 6.23
N HIS A 462 -37.81 9.99 5.00
CA HIS A 462 -38.42 8.89 4.25
C HIS A 462 -37.52 7.65 4.13
N ILE A 463 -36.32 7.64 4.74
CA ILE A 463 -35.36 6.53 4.61
C ILE A 463 -35.97 5.22 5.12
N PHE A 464 -36.61 5.23 6.29
CA PHE A 464 -37.20 4.02 6.85
C PHE A 464 -38.30 3.46 5.96
N GLU A 465 -39.23 4.30 5.50
CA GLU A 465 -40.36 3.88 4.67
C GLU A 465 -39.93 3.42 3.28
N ARG A 466 -38.85 3.98 2.74
CA ARG A 466 -38.39 3.70 1.38
C ARG A 466 -37.45 2.50 1.28
N TYR A 467 -36.57 2.33 2.26
CA TYR A 467 -35.50 1.33 2.18
C TYR A 467 -35.70 0.17 3.15
N CYS A 468 -36.29 0.40 4.32
CA CYS A 468 -36.44 -0.64 5.35
C CYS A 468 -37.81 -1.31 5.31
N LEU A 469 -38.89 -0.53 5.36
CA LEU A 469 -40.27 -1.03 5.43
C LEU A 469 -40.61 -2.02 4.29
N PRO A 470 -40.26 -1.77 3.01
CA PRO A 470 -40.62 -2.65 1.91
C PRO A 470 -39.95 -4.03 1.97
N LEU A 471 -38.87 -4.17 2.76
CA LEU A 471 -38.21 -5.46 2.97
C LEU A 471 -38.88 -6.30 4.07
N ILE A 472 -39.73 -5.68 4.88
CA ILE A 472 -40.36 -6.29 6.07
C ILE A 472 -41.83 -6.62 5.80
N THR A 473 -42.58 -5.69 5.20
CA THR A 473 -44.04 -5.82 4.99
C THR A 473 -44.36 -6.47 3.65
N ARG A 474 -45.11 -7.58 3.66
CA ARG A 474 -45.44 -8.37 2.46
C ARG A 474 -46.65 -7.85 1.64
N ASP A 475 -47.53 -7.04 2.24
CA ASP A 475 -48.90 -6.80 1.72
C ASP A 475 -49.32 -5.33 1.55
N LEU A 476 -48.40 -4.36 1.57
CA LEU A 476 -48.80 -2.97 1.32
C LEU A 476 -48.95 -2.73 -0.20
N GLU A 477 -50.19 -2.79 -0.68
CA GLU A 477 -50.63 -2.01 -1.85
C GLU A 477 -50.35 -0.54 -1.55
N MET A 478 -49.14 -0.07 -1.89
CA MET A 478 -48.76 1.33 -1.79
C MET A 478 -49.54 2.11 -2.86
N GLY A 479 -50.70 2.64 -2.46
CA GLY A 479 -51.40 3.68 -3.21
C GLY A 479 -50.58 4.97 -3.18
N GLY A 480 -50.07 5.37 -4.34
CA GLY A 480 -49.36 6.65 -4.53
C GLY A 480 -47.98 6.45 -5.12
N ALA A 481 -47.77 7.03 -6.30
CA ALA A 481 -46.58 6.91 -7.13
C ALA A 481 -45.27 7.26 -6.41
N LEU A 482 -44.49 6.25 -5.99
CA LEU A 482 -43.06 6.41 -5.75
C LEU A 482 -42.30 5.23 -6.34
N HIS A 483 -41.44 5.53 -7.31
CA HIS A 483 -40.63 4.58 -8.07
C HIS A 483 -39.77 3.72 -7.14
N ARG A 484 -40.00 2.40 -7.20
CA ARG A 484 -39.17 1.36 -6.58
C ARG A 484 -37.73 1.49 -7.10
N PRO A 485 -36.71 1.69 -6.26
CA PRO A 485 -35.35 1.42 -6.67
C PRO A 485 -35.25 -0.09 -6.98
N SER A 486 -34.70 -0.46 -8.13
CA SER A 486 -34.43 -1.85 -8.50
C SER A 486 -33.36 -2.46 -7.60
N LEU A 487 -33.71 -2.71 -6.34
CA LEU A 487 -32.99 -3.60 -5.43
C LEU A 487 -33.26 -5.02 -5.92
N GLY A 488 -32.18 -5.78 -6.16
CA GLY A 488 -32.25 -7.18 -6.63
C GLY A 488 -33.18 -8.03 -5.77
N GLN A 489 -33.70 -9.11 -6.36
CA GLN A 489 -34.66 -10.03 -5.73
C GLN A 489 -34.17 -10.46 -4.34
N VAL A 490 -34.71 -9.85 -3.27
CA VAL A 490 -34.58 -10.33 -1.91
C VAL A 490 -35.60 -11.47 -1.76
N GLU A 491 -35.12 -12.68 -1.47
CA GLU A 491 -35.98 -13.86 -1.30
C GLU A 491 -36.89 -13.70 -0.06
N GLN A 492 -38.01 -14.43 -0.06
CA GLN A 492 -39.14 -14.28 0.86
C GLN A 492 -38.77 -14.49 2.34
N GLY A 493 -39.01 -13.49 3.19
CA GLY A 493 -39.11 -13.67 4.65
C GLY A 493 -37.86 -13.42 5.49
N ASP A 494 -36.86 -12.73 4.94
CA ASP A 494 -35.61 -12.49 5.63
C ASP A 494 -35.71 -11.43 6.73
N ARG A 495 -35.05 -11.71 7.84
CA ARG A 495 -34.84 -10.79 8.96
C ARG A 495 -33.95 -9.65 8.48
N VAL A 496 -34.32 -8.41 8.78
CA VAL A 496 -33.61 -7.20 8.35
C VAL A 496 -32.95 -6.54 9.56
N ALA A 497 -31.72 -6.06 9.39
CA ALA A 497 -31.08 -5.18 10.37
C ALA A 497 -30.94 -3.75 9.80
N ILE A 498 -31.37 -2.75 10.57
CA ILE A 498 -31.10 -1.33 10.29
C ILE A 498 -30.07 -0.81 11.29
N PHE A 499 -28.97 -0.27 10.79
CA PHE A 499 -27.95 0.40 11.57
C PHE A 499 -28.16 1.91 11.47
N LEU A 500 -28.40 2.52 12.63
CA LEU A 500 -28.44 3.96 12.83
C LEU A 500 -27.06 4.37 13.36
N VAL A 501 -26.21 4.81 12.43
CA VAL A 501 -24.80 5.13 12.69
C VAL A 501 -24.65 6.64 12.80
N ASP A 502 -24.33 7.09 13.99
CA ASP A 502 -24.17 8.50 14.33
C ASP A 502 -22.98 9.12 13.58
N ALA A 503 -23.17 10.34 13.04
CA ALA A 503 -22.15 11.09 12.30
C ALA A 503 -21.44 10.31 11.15
N PHE A 504 -22.11 9.33 10.54
CA PHE A 504 -21.52 8.46 9.52
C PHE A 504 -21.50 9.12 8.13
N ARG A 505 -20.35 9.67 7.74
CA ARG A 505 -20.18 10.39 6.47
C ARG A 505 -20.26 9.46 5.25
N TYR A 506 -20.73 10.02 4.13
CA TYR A 506 -20.80 9.30 2.85
C TYR A 506 -19.47 8.66 2.42
N GLU A 507 -18.34 9.35 2.58
CA GLU A 507 -17.02 8.82 2.22
C GLU A 507 -16.60 7.61 3.09
N MET A 508 -17.04 7.57 4.35
CA MET A 508 -16.79 6.42 5.24
C MET A 508 -17.62 5.21 4.80
N ALA A 509 -18.85 5.44 4.34
CA ALA A 509 -19.68 4.39 3.76
C ALA A 509 -19.10 3.85 2.46
N MET A 510 -18.52 4.69 1.59
CA MET A 510 -17.76 4.26 0.41
C MET A 510 -16.57 3.36 0.82
N GLU A 511 -15.83 3.74 1.86
CA GLU A 511 -14.74 2.91 2.38
C GLU A 511 -15.23 1.54 2.90
N LEU A 512 -16.31 1.52 3.70
CA LEU A 512 -16.90 0.29 4.20
C LEU A 512 -17.44 -0.58 3.05
N MET A 513 -18.12 0.01 2.08
CA MET A 513 -18.64 -0.66 0.89
C MET A 513 -17.51 -1.37 0.12
N ASN A 514 -16.39 -0.68 -0.12
CA ASN A 514 -15.22 -1.25 -0.79
C ASN A 514 -14.62 -2.43 -0.01
N LYS A 515 -14.62 -2.37 1.33
CA LYS A 515 -14.16 -3.48 2.18
C LYS A 515 -15.12 -4.68 2.14
N LEU A 516 -16.42 -4.44 2.12
CA LEU A 516 -17.45 -5.50 2.06
C LEU A 516 -17.50 -6.18 0.69
N ASN A 517 -17.35 -5.42 -0.40
CA ASN A 517 -17.30 -5.98 -1.76
C ASN A 517 -16.14 -6.96 -1.98
N LYS A 518 -15.08 -6.89 -1.16
CA LYS A 518 -13.98 -7.85 -1.16
C LYS A 518 -14.29 -9.17 -0.42
N GLU A 519 -15.39 -9.24 0.34
CA GLU A 519 -15.81 -10.38 1.17
C GLU A 519 -17.14 -11.01 0.71
N ASP A 520 -17.37 -11.07 -0.61
CA ASP A 520 -18.56 -11.69 -1.24
C ASP A 520 -19.92 -11.07 -0.86
N PHE A 521 -19.93 -9.85 -0.32
CA PHE A 521 -21.16 -9.06 -0.14
C PHE A 521 -21.55 -8.36 -1.44
N GLN A 522 -22.85 -8.29 -1.70
CA GLN A 522 -23.42 -7.34 -2.65
C GLN A 522 -23.81 -6.09 -1.89
N THR A 523 -23.37 -4.94 -2.37
CA THR A 523 -23.65 -3.65 -1.75
C THR A 523 -24.27 -2.67 -2.72
N ASN A 524 -25.11 -1.77 -2.20
CA ASN A 524 -25.66 -0.64 -2.94
C ASN A 524 -25.62 0.59 -2.03
N LEU A 525 -24.90 1.62 -2.45
CA LEU A 525 -24.74 2.86 -1.69
C LEU A 525 -25.33 4.03 -2.46
N ILE A 526 -26.24 4.74 -1.82
CA ILE A 526 -26.84 5.98 -2.32
C ILE A 526 -26.70 7.09 -1.28
N GLY A 527 -26.82 8.34 -1.72
CA GLY A 527 -26.86 9.49 -0.82
C GLY A 527 -28.30 9.96 -0.56
N CYS A 528 -28.53 10.50 0.63
CA CYS A 528 -29.71 11.28 0.99
C CYS A 528 -29.27 12.57 1.71
N TYR A 529 -30.19 13.53 1.84
CA TYR A 529 -29.98 14.74 2.60
C TYR A 529 -30.51 14.61 4.03
N ALA A 530 -29.64 14.85 5.00
CA ALA A 530 -29.98 14.98 6.42
C ALA A 530 -30.91 16.18 6.67
N GLU A 531 -31.76 16.04 7.68
CA GLU A 531 -32.63 17.09 8.17
C GLU A 531 -31.85 18.28 8.75
N LEU A 532 -32.41 19.48 8.62
CA LEU A 532 -31.82 20.72 9.12
C LEU A 532 -32.44 21.15 10.46
N PRO A 533 -31.66 21.60 11.45
CA PRO A 533 -30.19 21.58 11.47
C PRO A 533 -29.67 20.14 11.55
N THR A 534 -28.50 19.85 10.96
CA THR A 534 -27.91 18.50 10.90
C THR A 534 -27.31 18.09 12.26
N ILE A 535 -28.19 17.90 13.24
CA ILE A 535 -27.87 17.49 14.62
C ILE A 535 -28.60 16.19 14.94
N THR A 536 -28.04 15.39 15.84
CA THR A 536 -28.60 14.10 16.26
C THR A 536 -30.06 14.20 16.73
N ALA A 537 -30.39 15.26 17.48
CA ALA A 537 -31.75 15.50 17.99
C ALA A 537 -32.80 15.68 16.88
N MET A 538 -32.39 16.06 15.67
CA MET A 538 -33.26 16.12 14.51
C MET A 538 -33.09 14.87 13.63
N GLY A 539 -31.86 14.57 13.19
CA GLY A 539 -31.62 13.54 12.18
C GLY A 539 -32.04 12.14 12.62
N MET A 540 -31.61 11.68 13.81
CA MET A 540 -31.99 10.34 14.29
C MET A 540 -33.49 10.20 14.53
N ASN A 541 -34.15 11.28 14.96
CA ASN A 541 -35.59 11.27 15.24
C ASN A 541 -36.40 11.35 13.93
N ALA A 542 -35.87 12.00 12.89
CA ALA A 542 -36.50 12.06 11.58
C ALA A 542 -36.39 10.74 10.81
N ILE A 543 -35.34 9.93 11.02
CA ILE A 543 -35.25 8.59 10.43
C ILE A 543 -36.36 7.67 10.96
N ALA A 544 -36.77 7.84 12.22
CA ALA A 544 -37.97 7.16 12.72
C ALA A 544 -39.19 7.65 11.93
N PRO A 545 -40.19 6.80 11.65
CA PRO A 545 -41.35 7.16 10.82
C PRO A 545 -42.32 8.10 11.57
N VAL A 546 -41.91 9.37 11.68
CA VAL A 546 -42.59 10.42 12.44
C VAL A 546 -43.23 11.47 11.54
N SER A 547 -42.92 11.45 10.23
CA SER A 547 -43.52 12.38 9.28
C SER A 547 -44.94 11.97 8.90
N SER A 548 -45.84 12.96 8.80
CA SER A 548 -47.19 12.79 8.27
C SER A 548 -47.38 13.76 7.09
N ASP A 549 -47.78 13.25 5.93
CA ASP A 549 -47.94 14.03 4.69
C ASP A 549 -46.69 14.88 4.35
N GLY A 550 -45.50 14.31 4.56
CA GLY A 550 -44.22 14.98 4.32
C GLY A 550 -43.83 16.05 5.36
N LYS A 551 -44.59 16.19 6.45
CA LYS A 551 -44.36 17.21 7.49
C LYS A 551 -43.84 16.64 8.79
N ILE A 552 -43.03 17.43 9.51
CA ILE A 552 -42.50 17.11 10.83
C ILE A 552 -43.09 18.09 11.85
N ARG A 553 -43.70 17.58 12.92
CA ARG A 553 -44.30 18.40 13.98
C ARG A 553 -43.37 18.52 15.18
N LEU A 554 -42.95 19.73 15.50
CA LEU A 554 -42.08 20.03 16.63
C LEU A 554 -42.90 20.27 17.92
N PRO A 555 -42.41 19.82 19.10
CA PRO A 555 -43.00 20.16 20.40
C PRO A 555 -42.86 21.66 20.75
N ASP A 556 -43.64 22.17 21.71
CA ASP A 556 -43.57 23.57 22.11
C ASP A 556 -42.19 23.95 22.70
N GLY A 557 -41.69 25.12 22.32
CA GLY A 557 -40.38 25.65 22.72
C GLY A 557 -39.50 25.98 21.51
N LYS A 558 -38.19 26.19 21.74
CA LYS A 558 -37.19 26.45 20.68
C LYS A 558 -36.03 25.44 20.68
N ASP A 559 -36.13 24.42 21.51
CA ASP A 559 -35.07 23.44 21.75
C ASP A 559 -35.38 22.13 21.02
N PHE A 560 -34.57 21.80 20.01
CA PHE A 560 -34.70 20.57 19.23
C PHE A 560 -34.40 19.31 20.06
N SER A 561 -33.72 19.42 21.21
CA SER A 561 -33.48 18.28 22.12
C SER A 561 -34.78 17.68 22.67
N LYS A 562 -35.90 18.42 22.58
CA LYS A 562 -37.23 17.93 22.95
C LYS A 562 -37.77 16.85 22.00
N GLY A 563 -37.18 16.66 20.82
CA GLY A 563 -37.56 15.62 19.86
C GLY A 563 -38.66 16.04 18.88
N ILE A 564 -39.31 15.04 18.25
CA ILE A 564 -40.35 15.22 17.21
C ILE A 564 -41.66 14.56 17.66
N LYS A 565 -42.80 15.21 17.46
CA LYS A 565 -44.11 14.61 17.79
C LYS A 565 -44.49 13.50 16.80
N ALA A 566 -44.92 12.37 17.33
CA ALA A 566 -45.48 11.24 16.59
C ALA A 566 -46.81 10.83 17.25
N GLY A 567 -47.93 11.29 16.68
CA GLY A 567 -49.25 11.17 17.31
C GLY A 567 -49.28 11.80 18.71
N GLU A 568 -49.62 11.00 19.73
CA GLU A 568 -49.77 11.42 21.13
C GLU A 568 -48.47 11.43 21.95
N TYR A 569 -47.33 11.05 21.37
CA TYR A 569 -46.04 11.03 22.08
C TYR A 569 -44.93 11.76 21.30
N THR A 570 -43.74 11.80 21.88
CA THR A 570 -42.58 12.49 21.31
C THR A 570 -41.40 11.52 21.18
N VAL A 571 -40.81 11.48 20.00
CA VAL A 571 -39.62 10.69 19.66
C VAL A 571 -38.39 11.52 19.93
N LYS A 572 -37.57 11.10 20.91
CA LYS A 572 -36.40 11.84 21.39
C LYS A 572 -35.22 10.98 21.84
N ASP A 573 -35.44 9.68 22.01
CA ASP A 573 -34.48 8.73 22.58
C ASP A 573 -34.57 7.37 21.86
N PRO A 574 -33.60 6.45 22.05
CA PRO A 574 -33.61 5.15 21.38
C PRO A 574 -34.91 4.36 21.55
N ASP A 575 -35.51 4.38 22.74
CA ASP A 575 -36.71 3.60 23.05
C ASP A 575 -37.95 4.15 22.32
N SER A 576 -38.12 5.47 22.32
CA SER A 576 -39.20 6.14 21.59
C SER A 576 -39.04 6.02 20.06
N ARG A 577 -37.80 5.98 19.54
CA ARG A 577 -37.53 5.67 18.12
C ARG A 577 -37.92 4.24 17.77
N ALA A 578 -37.50 3.27 18.59
CA ALA A 578 -37.87 1.87 18.41
C ALA A 578 -39.40 1.67 18.46
N ARG A 579 -40.09 2.39 19.36
CA ARG A 579 -41.55 2.42 19.42
C ARG A 579 -42.17 2.95 18.13
N ALA A 580 -41.71 4.09 17.61
CA ALA A 580 -42.24 4.66 16.37
C ALA A 580 -42.05 3.73 15.16
N ILE A 581 -40.86 3.14 15.04
CA ILE A 581 -40.55 2.11 14.04
C ILE A 581 -41.51 0.92 14.18
N GLY A 582 -41.69 0.42 15.41
CA GLY A 582 -42.57 -0.71 15.69
C GLY A 582 -44.05 -0.42 15.38
N ASP A 583 -44.55 0.74 15.80
CA ASP A 583 -45.93 1.17 15.55
C ASP A 583 -46.22 1.35 14.05
N ARG A 584 -45.22 1.79 13.26
CA ARG A 584 -45.36 1.90 11.79
C ARG A 584 -45.27 0.55 11.07
N THR A 585 -44.47 -0.37 11.59
CA THR A 585 -44.16 -1.66 10.92
C THR A 585 -45.20 -2.72 11.22
N PHE A 586 -45.76 -2.74 12.43
CA PHE A 586 -46.61 -3.85 12.91
C PHE A 586 -48.00 -3.35 13.29
N SER A 587 -49.03 -3.89 12.63
CA SER A 587 -50.44 -3.50 12.84
C SER A 587 -51.01 -3.90 14.20
N SER A 588 -50.40 -4.88 14.89
CA SER A 588 -50.83 -5.37 16.20
C SER A 588 -49.80 -5.12 17.27
N SER A 589 -50.26 -4.68 18.45
CA SER A 589 -49.40 -4.51 19.63
C SER A 589 -48.66 -5.79 20.05
N ARG A 590 -49.17 -6.98 19.70
CA ARG A 590 -48.53 -8.27 20.00
C ARG A 590 -47.32 -8.56 19.11
N ASP A 591 -47.33 -8.06 17.88
CA ASP A 591 -46.28 -8.32 16.88
C ASP A 591 -45.07 -7.41 17.04
N ARG A 592 -45.18 -6.36 17.88
CA ARG A 592 -44.07 -5.47 18.25
C ARG A 592 -42.89 -6.18 18.92
N HIS A 593 -43.09 -7.37 19.49
CA HIS A 593 -42.00 -8.21 20.00
C HIS A 593 -41.07 -8.73 18.88
N SER A 594 -41.46 -8.56 17.61
CA SER A 594 -40.64 -8.86 16.44
C SER A 594 -39.63 -7.74 16.10
N LEU A 595 -39.65 -6.64 16.87
CA LEU A 595 -38.61 -5.62 16.86
C LEU A 595 -37.67 -5.83 18.05
N SER A 596 -36.37 -5.79 17.80
CA SER A 596 -35.35 -5.77 18.86
C SER A 596 -34.35 -4.64 18.61
N SER A 597 -33.74 -4.12 19.68
CA SER A 597 -32.71 -3.08 19.61
C SER A 597 -31.44 -3.53 20.31
N LEU A 598 -30.28 -3.35 19.66
CA LEU A 598 -28.96 -3.68 20.20
C LEU A 598 -27.96 -2.56 19.90
N SER A 599 -26.88 -2.45 20.69
CA SER A 599 -25.77 -1.56 20.34
C SER A 599 -24.83 -2.18 19.31
N LEU A 600 -24.15 -1.34 18.53
CA LEU A 600 -23.13 -1.80 17.58
C LEU A 600 -22.06 -2.67 18.27
N GLN A 601 -21.52 -2.20 19.40
CA GLN A 601 -20.54 -2.96 20.19
C GLN A 601 -21.07 -4.35 20.59
N GLN A 602 -22.32 -4.45 21.07
CA GLN A 602 -22.92 -5.73 21.45
C GLN A 602 -22.93 -6.69 20.25
N VAL A 603 -23.35 -6.23 19.08
CA VAL A 603 -23.41 -7.08 17.88
C VAL A 603 -22.01 -7.47 17.37
N ALA A 604 -21.05 -6.54 17.42
CA ALA A 604 -19.69 -6.78 16.95
C ALA A 604 -18.91 -7.76 17.85
N GLN A 605 -19.15 -7.74 19.17
CA GLN A 605 -18.37 -8.50 20.16
C GLN A 605 -19.02 -9.79 20.66
N SER A 606 -20.31 -10.01 20.37
CA SER A 606 -21.03 -11.19 20.85
C SER A 606 -20.74 -12.45 20.03
N THR A 607 -20.87 -13.61 20.68
CA THR A 607 -20.88 -14.92 20.01
C THR A 607 -22.17 -15.13 19.23
N SER A 608 -22.14 -16.03 18.23
CA SER A 608 -23.34 -16.38 17.45
C SER A 608 -24.49 -16.86 18.34
N GLU A 609 -24.22 -17.67 19.35
CA GLU A 609 -25.21 -18.20 20.29
C GLU A 609 -25.91 -17.08 21.09
N THR A 610 -25.13 -16.12 21.58
CA THR A 610 -25.65 -14.97 22.34
C THR A 610 -26.54 -14.12 21.45
N LEU A 611 -26.12 -13.86 20.21
CA LEU A 611 -26.88 -13.06 19.26
C LEU A 611 -28.15 -13.77 18.76
N GLU A 612 -28.09 -15.09 18.53
CA GLU A 612 -29.28 -15.90 18.22
C GLU A 612 -30.32 -15.80 19.33
N SER A 613 -29.89 -15.89 20.60
CA SER A 613 -30.77 -15.74 21.75
C SER A 613 -31.39 -14.33 21.82
N GLN A 614 -30.58 -13.28 21.66
CA GLN A 614 -31.02 -11.89 21.73
C GLN A 614 -31.94 -11.49 20.57
N ALA A 615 -31.75 -12.08 19.39
CA ALA A 615 -32.50 -11.72 18.19
C ALA A 615 -33.54 -12.77 17.79
N LYS A 616 -33.79 -13.80 18.60
CA LYS A 616 -34.55 -15.02 18.28
C LYS A 616 -35.89 -14.78 17.57
N ASN A 617 -36.65 -13.77 17.99
CA ASN A 617 -37.97 -13.46 17.45
C ASN A 617 -37.96 -12.21 16.56
N ALA A 618 -36.80 -11.58 16.36
CA ALA A 618 -36.70 -10.30 15.67
C ALA A 618 -36.76 -10.48 14.15
N THR A 619 -37.83 -9.97 13.51
CA THR A 619 -37.91 -9.77 12.05
C THR A 619 -37.23 -8.47 11.64
N LEU A 620 -37.19 -7.47 12.54
CA LEU A 620 -36.45 -6.23 12.40
C LEU A 620 -35.53 -6.04 13.61
N LEU A 621 -34.23 -5.87 13.35
CA LEU A 621 -33.23 -5.51 14.35
C LEU A 621 -32.77 -4.07 14.12
N VAL A 622 -32.94 -3.22 15.12
CA VAL A 622 -32.41 -1.85 15.12
C VAL A 622 -31.07 -1.86 15.86
N ILE A 623 -30.02 -1.42 15.19
CA ILE A 623 -28.67 -1.35 15.75
C ILE A 623 -28.28 0.12 15.84
N HIS A 624 -27.90 0.58 17.03
CA HIS A 624 -27.50 1.97 17.23
C HIS A 624 -26.04 2.07 17.67
N SER A 625 -25.28 2.99 17.08
CA SER A 625 -23.97 3.39 17.61
C SER A 625 -24.15 4.50 18.63
N ARG A 626 -23.41 4.44 19.74
CA ARG A 626 -23.24 5.59 20.66
C ARG A 626 -21.81 6.11 20.64
N GLU A 627 -20.88 5.37 20.01
CA GLU A 627 -19.45 5.59 20.19
C GLU A 627 -18.90 6.81 19.44
N ILE A 628 -19.63 7.36 18.46
CA ILE A 628 -19.10 8.36 17.51
C ILE A 628 -19.12 9.77 18.11
N ASP A 629 -20.26 10.23 18.62
CA ASP A 629 -20.35 11.51 19.35
C ASP A 629 -19.46 11.52 20.60
N ASP A 630 -19.58 10.48 21.45
CA ASP A 630 -18.86 10.37 22.72
C ASP A 630 -17.32 10.44 22.52
N ALA A 631 -16.79 9.80 21.46
CA ALA A 631 -15.36 9.84 21.15
C ALA A 631 -14.90 11.15 20.47
N GLY A 632 -15.82 11.82 19.78
CA GLY A 632 -15.64 13.14 19.22
C GLY A 632 -15.47 14.22 20.27
N GLU A 633 -16.34 14.20 21.27
CA GLU A 633 -16.26 15.05 22.46
C GLU A 633 -14.99 14.79 23.27
N ALA A 634 -14.53 13.53 23.30
CA ALA A 634 -13.29 13.11 23.96
C ALA A 634 -12.00 13.36 23.15
N ASN A 635 -12.08 13.95 21.95
CA ASN A 635 -10.93 14.24 21.07
C ASN A 635 -10.18 12.98 20.56
N MET A 636 -10.84 11.82 20.59
CA MET A 636 -10.30 10.52 20.15
C MET A 636 -10.88 10.03 18.81
N GLY A 637 -11.90 10.72 18.28
CA GLY A 637 -12.72 10.28 17.15
C GLY A 637 -11.94 9.96 15.87
N LEU A 638 -10.92 10.75 15.50
CA LEU A 638 -10.16 10.52 14.26
C LEU A 638 -9.44 9.16 14.24
N ILE A 639 -8.85 8.75 15.36
CA ILE A 639 -8.17 7.45 15.48
C ILE A 639 -9.19 6.31 15.53
N ALA A 640 -10.34 6.56 16.17
CA ALA A 640 -11.39 5.56 16.38
C ALA A 640 -12.17 5.19 15.10
N PHE A 641 -12.24 6.06 14.07
CA PHE A 641 -12.96 5.77 12.81
C PHE A 641 -12.56 4.44 12.17
N THR A 642 -11.26 4.09 12.18
CA THR A 642 -10.77 2.82 11.61
C THR A 642 -11.36 1.63 12.37
N THR A 643 -11.37 1.70 13.70
CA THR A 643 -11.96 0.70 14.58
C THR A 643 -13.47 0.60 14.36
N TRP A 644 -14.17 1.71 14.14
CA TRP A 644 -15.62 1.68 13.87
C TRP A 644 -15.98 1.01 12.55
N ILE A 645 -15.22 1.28 11.48
CA ILE A 645 -15.42 0.57 10.19
C ILE A 645 -15.19 -0.94 10.38
N GLN A 646 -14.21 -1.33 11.20
CA GLN A 646 -13.99 -2.74 11.55
C GLN A 646 -15.14 -3.33 12.38
N GLN A 647 -15.70 -2.57 13.34
CA GLN A 647 -16.85 -2.99 14.14
C GLN A 647 -18.12 -3.15 13.30
N LEU A 648 -18.42 -2.21 12.39
CA LEU A 648 -19.53 -2.32 11.45
C LEU A 648 -19.40 -3.59 10.59
N LYS A 649 -18.21 -3.83 10.03
CA LYS A 649 -17.90 -5.03 9.26
C LYS A 649 -18.07 -6.31 10.09
N ALA A 650 -17.55 -6.34 11.33
CA ALA A 650 -17.69 -7.48 12.23
C ALA A 650 -19.15 -7.74 12.60
N ALA A 651 -19.92 -6.69 12.88
CA ALA A 651 -21.34 -6.78 13.18
C ALA A 651 -22.13 -7.36 12.00
N ILE A 652 -21.92 -6.85 10.78
CA ILE A 652 -22.54 -7.40 9.55
C ILE A 652 -22.21 -8.90 9.42
N ASN A 653 -20.94 -9.28 9.57
CA ASN A 653 -20.52 -10.68 9.51
C ASN A 653 -21.17 -11.55 10.60
N ASN A 654 -21.33 -11.05 11.82
CA ASN A 654 -21.98 -11.79 12.91
C ASN A 654 -23.49 -11.96 12.68
N LEU A 655 -24.17 -10.94 12.14
CA LEU A 655 -25.59 -11.02 11.78
C LEU A 655 -25.85 -12.05 10.68
N GLN A 656 -24.94 -12.16 9.71
CA GLN A 656 -25.02 -13.17 8.65
C GLN A 656 -24.94 -14.60 9.20
N LYS A 657 -24.15 -14.84 10.26
CA LYS A 657 -24.03 -16.17 10.90
C LYS A 657 -25.34 -16.64 11.53
N ILE A 658 -26.21 -15.71 11.92
CA ILE A 658 -27.49 -16.00 12.59
C ILE A 658 -28.70 -15.85 11.66
N GLY A 659 -28.47 -15.82 10.34
CA GLY A 659 -29.54 -15.77 9.32
C GLY A 659 -30.15 -14.39 9.07
N ILE A 660 -29.48 -13.29 9.45
CA ILE A 660 -29.86 -11.93 9.04
C ILE A 660 -29.03 -11.55 7.82
N HIS A 661 -29.63 -11.71 6.64
CA HIS A 661 -28.91 -11.58 5.36
C HIS A 661 -28.94 -10.19 4.75
N THR A 662 -29.86 -9.33 5.20
CA THR A 662 -30.02 -7.96 4.69
C THR A 662 -29.78 -6.93 5.78
N CYS A 663 -28.80 -6.05 5.56
CA CYS A 663 -28.45 -4.95 6.45
C CYS A 663 -28.60 -3.62 5.72
N ILE A 664 -29.17 -2.61 6.38
CA ILE A 664 -29.23 -1.22 5.89
C ILE A 664 -28.51 -0.35 6.88
N LEU A 665 -27.51 0.40 6.44
CA LEU A 665 -26.77 1.34 7.28
C LEU A 665 -27.07 2.76 6.83
N THR A 666 -27.45 3.63 7.76
CA THR A 666 -27.72 5.05 7.50
C THR A 666 -27.22 5.93 8.64
N ALA A 667 -27.17 7.24 8.39
CA ALA A 667 -26.72 8.23 9.35
C ALA A 667 -27.77 9.31 9.64
N ASP A 668 -27.61 9.97 10.77
CA ASP A 668 -28.35 11.18 11.13
C ASP A 668 -27.78 12.44 10.48
N HIS A 669 -26.45 12.58 10.47
CA HIS A 669 -25.73 13.67 9.82
C HIS A 669 -24.29 13.25 9.49
N GLY A 670 -23.58 14.12 8.78
CA GLY A 670 -22.12 14.12 8.72
C GLY A 670 -21.51 15.18 9.63
N PHE A 671 -20.25 15.51 9.41
CA PHE A 671 -19.52 16.51 10.22
C PHE A 671 -18.40 17.18 9.41
N MET A 672 -17.96 18.34 9.89
CA MET A 672 -16.75 19.03 9.45
C MET A 672 -15.62 18.77 10.45
N LEU A 673 -14.45 18.36 9.97
CA LEU A 673 -13.25 18.33 10.81
C LEU A 673 -12.78 19.77 11.11
N LEU A 674 -12.38 19.99 12.37
CA LEU A 674 -11.88 21.27 12.84
C LEU A 674 -10.36 21.25 12.95
N ASP A 675 -9.75 22.33 12.50
CA ASP A 675 -8.32 22.56 12.55
C ASP A 675 -8.06 24.08 12.64
N HIS A 676 -6.79 24.49 12.75
CA HIS A 676 -6.39 25.89 12.89
C HIS A 676 -6.83 26.83 11.74
N THR A 677 -7.22 26.31 10.57
CA THR A 677 -7.72 27.10 9.43
C THR A 677 -9.18 27.50 9.57
N VAL A 678 -9.92 26.92 10.54
CA VAL A 678 -11.33 27.24 10.75
C VAL A 678 -11.48 28.66 11.27
N LYS A 679 -12.27 29.48 10.58
CA LYS A 679 -12.67 30.80 11.05
C LYS A 679 -13.76 30.67 12.12
N GLU A 680 -13.56 31.34 13.26
CA GLU A 680 -14.56 31.50 14.30
C GLU A 680 -15.22 32.89 14.18
N VAL A 681 -16.55 32.94 14.21
CA VAL A 681 -17.35 34.18 14.14
C VAL A 681 -18.16 34.33 15.42
N GLU A 682 -17.90 35.38 16.20
CA GLU A 682 -18.60 35.64 17.46
C GLU A 682 -20.12 35.80 17.25
N TYR A 683 -20.91 35.03 17.99
CA TYR A 683 -22.36 35.06 17.94
C TYR A 683 -22.99 34.61 19.27
N ALA A 684 -23.67 35.52 19.97
CA ALA A 684 -24.01 35.38 21.39
C ALA A 684 -24.85 34.14 21.75
N THR A 685 -25.73 33.67 20.85
CA THR A 685 -26.72 32.60 21.11
C THR A 685 -26.52 31.36 20.23
N ALA A 686 -25.29 31.08 19.79
CA ALA A 686 -25.01 30.05 18.80
C ALA A 686 -24.69 28.66 19.36
N THR A 687 -25.00 27.63 18.56
CA THR A 687 -24.75 26.20 18.81
C THR A 687 -23.64 25.65 17.90
N ARG A 688 -22.62 26.48 17.61
CA ARG A 688 -21.45 26.24 16.72
C ARG A 688 -21.71 26.30 15.22
N ARG A 689 -22.70 25.62 14.66
CA ARG A 689 -22.94 25.60 13.20
C ARG A 689 -24.26 26.24 12.76
N TYR A 690 -25.16 26.50 13.69
CA TYR A 690 -26.38 27.24 13.43
C TYR A 690 -26.76 28.17 14.58
N VAL A 691 -27.72 29.05 14.32
CA VAL A 691 -28.39 29.87 15.32
C VAL A 691 -29.89 29.76 15.12
N ARG A 692 -30.63 29.62 16.22
CA ARG A 692 -32.10 29.71 16.21
C ARG A 692 -32.53 31.17 16.35
N LEU A 693 -33.32 31.66 15.39
CA LEU A 693 -33.83 33.03 15.34
C LEU A 693 -35.36 33.05 15.36
N ASP A 694 -35.93 34.13 15.89
CA ASP A 694 -37.38 34.38 15.85
C ASP A 694 -37.79 35.03 14.54
N ASP A 695 -37.02 36.02 14.10
CA ASP A 695 -37.27 36.79 12.89
C ASP A 695 -36.22 36.51 11.82
N TYR A 696 -36.61 36.73 10.56
CA TYR A 696 -35.71 36.67 9.42
C TYR A 696 -34.59 37.68 9.60
N ARG A 697 -33.34 37.24 9.37
CA ARG A 697 -32.17 38.11 9.36
C ARG A 697 -31.38 37.94 8.08
N ARG A 698 -31.00 39.06 7.47
CA ARG A 698 -30.05 39.08 6.36
C ARG A 698 -28.70 39.50 6.90
N GLU A 699 -27.78 38.56 6.97
CA GLU A 699 -26.42 38.78 7.48
C GLU A 699 -25.40 38.34 6.43
N ALA A 700 -24.26 39.04 6.39
CA ALA A 700 -23.20 38.72 5.43
C ALA A 700 -22.67 37.30 5.67
N ASP A 701 -22.45 36.58 4.57
CA ASP A 701 -21.97 35.20 4.55
C ASP A 701 -22.81 34.20 5.39
N CYS A 702 -24.09 34.53 5.58
CA CYS A 702 -25.07 33.67 6.25
C CYS A 702 -26.31 33.46 5.37
N VAL A 703 -27.01 32.36 5.61
CA VAL A 703 -28.32 32.05 5.01
C VAL A 703 -29.35 31.81 6.11
N SER A 704 -30.53 32.41 5.95
CA SER A 704 -31.65 32.30 6.89
C SER A 704 -32.75 31.41 6.32
N VAL A 705 -33.02 30.30 6.99
CA VAL A 705 -33.97 29.26 6.55
C VAL A 705 -35.21 29.27 7.44
N PRO A 706 -36.39 29.63 6.93
CA PRO A 706 -37.64 29.52 7.68
C PRO A 706 -37.96 28.07 8.02
N LEU A 707 -38.36 27.76 9.26
CA LEU A 707 -38.76 26.39 9.65
C LEU A 707 -39.89 25.84 8.78
N ARG A 708 -40.87 26.69 8.45
CA ARG A 708 -41.97 26.34 7.54
C ARG A 708 -41.51 25.87 6.15
N SER A 709 -40.37 26.35 5.65
CA SER A 709 -39.84 25.91 4.34
C SER A 709 -39.18 24.52 4.39
N LEU A 710 -38.96 23.98 5.60
CA LEU A 710 -38.52 22.61 5.85
C LEU A 710 -39.70 21.68 6.13
N ASN A 711 -40.92 22.15 5.89
CA ASN A 711 -42.18 21.50 6.29
C ASN A 711 -42.23 21.17 7.79
N TYR A 712 -41.74 22.08 8.64
CA TYR A 712 -41.89 21.97 10.08
C TYR A 712 -43.13 22.73 10.57
N GLU A 713 -43.88 22.09 11.48
CA GLU A 713 -45.08 22.63 12.11
C GLU A 713 -44.94 22.67 13.63
N GLY A 714 -45.79 23.46 14.30
CA GLY A 714 -45.81 23.60 15.77
C GLY A 714 -44.83 24.63 16.33
N GLN A 715 -43.84 25.07 15.54
CA GLN A 715 -42.94 26.16 15.89
C GLN A 715 -42.72 27.11 14.70
N GLU A 716 -42.55 28.40 15.01
CA GLU A 716 -42.22 29.45 14.04
C GLU A 716 -40.77 29.92 14.16
N GLY A 717 -40.29 30.61 13.13
CA GLY A 717 -38.98 31.28 13.11
C GLY A 717 -37.99 30.65 12.12
N TYR A 718 -36.70 30.87 12.36
CA TYR A 718 -35.65 30.66 11.37
C TYR A 718 -34.42 29.96 11.95
N LEU A 719 -33.69 29.27 11.08
CA LEU A 719 -32.33 28.79 11.29
C LEU A 719 -31.37 29.69 10.51
N LEU A 720 -30.35 30.21 11.17
CA LEU A 720 -29.26 30.92 10.51
C LEU A 720 -28.06 29.99 10.41
N PHE A 721 -27.56 29.79 9.19
CA PHE A 721 -26.33 29.04 8.93
C PHE A 721 -25.29 29.96 8.31
N ARG A 722 -24.01 29.65 8.55
CA ARG A 722 -22.94 30.15 7.69
C ARG A 722 -23.10 29.55 6.28
N ASN A 723 -22.82 30.35 5.26
CA ASN A 723 -22.76 29.86 3.88
C ASN A 723 -21.38 29.26 3.53
N ASP A 724 -20.42 29.34 4.45
CA ASP A 724 -19.09 28.75 4.39
C ASP A 724 -18.91 27.71 5.53
N THR A 725 -17.69 27.22 5.71
CA THR A 725 -17.36 26.23 6.76
C THR A 725 -16.96 26.87 8.09
N ALA A 726 -17.05 28.20 8.23
CA ALA A 726 -16.77 28.91 9.47
C ALA A 726 -17.76 28.51 10.58
N ILE A 727 -17.34 28.59 11.84
CA ILE A 727 -18.19 28.26 12.98
C ILE A 727 -18.59 29.51 13.75
N PHE A 728 -19.78 29.47 14.35
CA PHE A 728 -20.21 30.46 15.31
C PHE A 728 -19.59 30.19 16.69
N LYS A 729 -19.12 31.24 17.34
CA LYS A 729 -18.55 31.20 18.68
C LYS A 729 -19.49 31.86 19.68
N GLY A 730 -20.03 31.04 20.58
CA GLY A 730 -20.88 31.51 21.69
C GLY A 730 -20.07 32.02 22.89
N ARG A 731 -20.78 32.44 23.95
CA ARG A 731 -20.16 32.94 25.20
C ARG A 731 -19.51 31.84 26.06
N THR A 732 -19.90 30.59 25.89
CA THR A 732 -19.23 29.44 26.52
C THR A 732 -18.00 29.08 25.69
N LYS A 733 -16.83 28.94 26.32
CA LYS A 733 -15.61 28.45 25.66
C LYS A 733 -15.96 27.20 24.84
N LEU A 734 -15.69 27.22 23.54
CA LEU A 734 -15.74 25.99 22.76
C LEU A 734 -14.77 25.01 23.42
N SER A 735 -15.25 23.80 23.71
CA SER A 735 -14.39 22.68 24.06
C SER A 735 -13.39 22.44 22.93
N ASN A 736 -12.26 21.79 23.22
CA ASN A 736 -11.26 21.34 22.23
C ASN A 736 -11.83 20.26 21.28
N ALA A 737 -12.98 20.50 20.67
CA ALA A 737 -13.66 19.57 19.78
C ALA A 737 -12.89 19.44 18.46
N SER A 738 -12.76 18.20 17.97
CA SER A 738 -12.09 17.88 16.71
C SER A 738 -13.00 17.97 15.48
N PHE A 739 -14.31 18.10 15.69
CA PHE A 739 -15.28 18.29 14.61
C PHE A 739 -16.46 19.18 15.03
N ALA A 740 -17.24 19.63 14.05
CA ALA A 740 -18.50 20.35 14.24
C ALA A 740 -19.57 19.82 13.27
N HIS A 741 -20.82 19.88 13.70
CA HIS A 741 -21.99 19.54 12.90
C HIS A 741 -23.15 20.51 13.22
N GLY A 742 -24.22 20.43 12.44
CA GLY A 742 -25.42 21.26 12.58
C GLY A 742 -25.57 22.33 11.52
N GLY A 743 -24.66 22.38 10.53
CA GLY A 743 -24.67 23.33 9.42
C GLY A 743 -25.43 22.83 8.18
N ASN A 744 -25.19 23.50 7.05
CA ASN A 744 -25.78 23.17 5.74
C ASN A 744 -24.72 22.73 4.71
N SER A 745 -23.48 22.41 5.13
CA SER A 745 -22.46 21.95 4.17
C SER A 745 -22.81 20.56 3.62
N LEU A 746 -22.36 20.23 2.40
CA LEU A 746 -22.61 18.89 1.83
C LEU A 746 -21.96 17.78 2.65
N GLN A 747 -20.84 18.06 3.30
CA GLN A 747 -20.15 17.14 4.21
C GLN A 747 -21.01 16.76 5.43
N GLU A 748 -21.85 17.68 5.90
CA GLU A 748 -22.79 17.48 7.00
C GLU A 748 -24.14 16.93 6.51
N ARG A 749 -24.59 17.38 5.33
CA ARG A 749 -25.92 17.06 4.79
C ARG A 749 -26.00 15.76 4.01
N VAL A 750 -24.96 15.35 3.28
CA VAL A 750 -25.01 14.12 2.48
C VAL A 750 -24.71 12.92 3.36
N ILE A 751 -25.75 12.17 3.69
CA ILE A 751 -25.69 10.95 4.49
C ILE A 751 -25.80 9.70 3.61
N PRO A 752 -25.13 8.59 3.95
CA PRO A 752 -25.21 7.35 3.21
C PRO A 752 -26.50 6.58 3.54
N VAL A 753 -27.02 5.86 2.55
CA VAL A 753 -27.89 4.70 2.75
C VAL A 753 -27.21 3.52 2.06
N LEU A 754 -26.57 2.66 2.85
CA LEU A 754 -25.84 1.48 2.38
C LEU A 754 -26.68 0.23 2.61
N THR A 755 -27.13 -0.40 1.54
CA THR A 755 -27.74 -1.73 1.59
C THR A 755 -26.65 -2.79 1.38
N VAL A 756 -26.65 -3.82 2.23
CA VAL A 756 -25.72 -4.95 2.19
C VAL A 756 -26.51 -6.25 2.19
N THR A 757 -26.29 -7.09 1.18
CA THR A 757 -26.86 -8.43 1.06
C THR A 757 -25.76 -9.45 0.79
N LYS A 758 -25.98 -10.72 1.17
CA LYS A 758 -25.04 -11.80 0.85
C LYS A 758 -25.35 -12.36 -0.54
N GLN A 759 -24.32 -12.61 -1.36
CA GLN A 759 -24.53 -13.35 -2.61
C GLN A 759 -25.05 -14.76 -2.31
N SER A 760 -26.23 -15.10 -2.84
CA SER A 760 -26.68 -16.49 -2.79
C SER A 760 -25.77 -17.32 -3.70
N VAL A 761 -25.26 -18.43 -3.18
CA VAL A 761 -24.56 -19.43 -4.00
C VAL A 761 -25.63 -20.13 -4.84
N THR A 762 -26.01 -19.51 -5.96
CA THR A 762 -26.64 -20.25 -7.03
C THR A 762 -25.62 -21.31 -7.46
N LYS A 763 -25.99 -22.60 -7.32
CA LYS A 763 -25.20 -23.72 -7.84
C LYS A 763 -24.95 -23.46 -9.33
N ARG A 764 -23.82 -22.84 -9.66
CA ARG A 764 -23.30 -22.84 -11.03
C ARG A 764 -23.03 -24.29 -11.35
N SER A 765 -23.89 -24.87 -12.18
CA SER A 765 -23.64 -26.10 -12.90
C SER A 765 -22.24 -26.01 -13.48
N SER A 766 -21.41 -26.98 -13.13
CA SER A 766 -20.00 -27.06 -13.44
C SER A 766 -19.76 -27.19 -14.95
N VAL A 767 -19.74 -26.07 -15.65
CA VAL A 767 -19.07 -26.00 -16.95
C VAL A 767 -17.58 -25.80 -16.66
N LYS A 768 -16.81 -26.87 -16.85
CA LYS A 768 -15.34 -26.84 -16.80
C LYS A 768 -14.82 -25.94 -17.93
N THR A 769 -14.51 -24.69 -17.63
CA THR A 769 -13.69 -23.85 -18.49
C THR A 769 -12.29 -23.75 -17.89
N LYS A 770 -11.30 -24.23 -18.64
CA LYS A 770 -9.88 -24.19 -18.28
C LYS A 770 -9.45 -22.73 -18.06
N ARG A 771 -9.03 -22.39 -16.84
CA ARG A 771 -8.30 -21.15 -16.54
C ARG A 771 -6.90 -21.26 -17.16
N ALA A 772 -6.65 -20.49 -18.21
CA ALA A 772 -5.30 -20.18 -18.66
C ALA A 772 -4.67 -19.17 -17.69
N LYS A 773 -3.44 -19.45 -17.27
CA LYS A 773 -2.58 -18.51 -16.55
C LYS A 773 -2.12 -17.42 -17.52
N SER A 774 -2.45 -16.16 -17.25
CA SER A 774 -1.75 -15.01 -17.82
C SER A 774 -1.55 -13.94 -16.75
N GLN A 775 -0.60 -14.20 -15.85
CA GLN A 775 0.08 -13.17 -15.06
C GLN A 775 1.37 -12.82 -15.80
N THR A 776 1.31 -11.92 -16.78
CA THR A 776 2.43 -11.07 -17.24
C THR A 776 1.93 -10.19 -18.39
N GLN A 777 1.88 -8.87 -18.14
CA GLN A 777 1.69 -7.72 -19.06
C GLN A 777 0.60 -6.76 -18.57
N ILE A 778 0.86 -6.09 -17.44
CA ILE A 778 0.39 -4.72 -17.20
C ILE A 778 1.56 -3.99 -16.55
N GLN A 779 2.51 -3.52 -17.35
CA GLN A 779 3.55 -2.60 -16.87
C GLN A 779 3.94 -1.49 -17.85
N ASP A 780 3.37 -1.44 -19.05
CA ASP A 780 3.56 -0.32 -19.98
C ASP A 780 2.20 0.18 -20.51
N SER A 781 1.57 1.07 -19.75
CA SER A 781 0.54 2.04 -20.20
C SER A 781 -0.04 2.80 -19.00
N LEU A 782 0.80 3.58 -18.32
CA LEU A 782 0.36 4.61 -17.37
C LEU A 782 0.86 5.96 -17.87
N GLN A 783 0.30 6.44 -18.97
CA GLN A 783 0.53 7.84 -19.37
C GLN A 783 -0.64 8.55 -20.05
N ASP A 784 -1.68 7.87 -20.51
CA ASP A 784 -2.88 8.54 -21.01
C ASP A 784 -4.11 7.74 -20.62
N THR A 785 -5.01 8.35 -19.84
CA THR A 785 -6.50 8.23 -19.84
C THR A 785 -7.02 8.64 -18.45
N ILE A 786 -7.37 9.92 -18.28
CA ILE A 786 -8.28 10.37 -17.23
C ILE A 786 -9.54 10.84 -17.95
N GLN A 787 -10.56 9.97 -18.06
CA GLN A 787 -11.93 10.39 -18.40
C GLN A 787 -13.03 9.33 -18.13
N ASP A 788 -12.78 8.30 -17.30
CA ASP A 788 -13.80 7.31 -16.93
C ASP A 788 -13.92 7.15 -15.38
N PRO A 789 -15.12 7.32 -14.79
CA PRO A 789 -15.37 7.14 -13.35
C PRO A 789 -15.04 5.73 -12.80
N SER A 790 -15.05 4.70 -13.66
CA SER A 790 -14.71 3.33 -13.26
C SER A 790 -13.23 3.17 -12.88
N THR A 791 -12.33 3.89 -13.56
CA THR A 791 -10.88 3.83 -13.35
C THR A 791 -10.45 4.49 -12.03
N ILE A 792 -11.20 5.49 -11.57
CA ILE A 792 -10.96 6.14 -10.26
C ILE A 792 -11.26 5.16 -9.12
N THR A 793 -12.32 4.34 -9.27
CA THR A 793 -12.70 3.34 -8.26
C THR A 793 -11.67 2.21 -8.18
N GLU A 794 -11.11 1.79 -9.32
CA GLU A 794 -9.99 0.84 -9.36
C GLU A 794 -8.69 1.43 -8.80
N ALA A 795 -8.37 2.70 -9.09
CA ALA A 795 -7.22 3.39 -8.50
C ALA A 795 -7.34 3.52 -6.97
N ILE A 796 -8.53 3.83 -6.45
CA ILE A 796 -8.83 3.81 -5.00
C ILE A 796 -8.72 2.39 -4.45
N ALA A 797 -9.17 1.36 -5.18
CA ALA A 797 -9.05 -0.03 -4.73
C ALA A 797 -7.58 -0.48 -4.62
N ILE A 798 -6.71 -0.01 -5.53
CA ILE A 798 -5.26 -0.23 -5.50
C ILE A 798 -4.61 0.58 -4.37
N ASP A 799 -4.96 1.86 -4.19
CA ASP A 799 -4.42 2.71 -3.12
C ASP A 799 -4.90 2.30 -1.71
N MET A 800 -6.13 1.78 -1.59
CA MET A 800 -6.64 1.19 -0.34
C MET A 800 -5.86 -0.06 0.09
N VAL A 801 -5.24 -0.79 -0.84
CA VAL A 801 -4.39 -1.96 -0.53
C VAL A 801 -3.01 -1.53 -0.04
N ILE A 802 -2.51 -0.37 -0.49
CA ILE A 802 -1.17 0.15 -0.16
C ILE A 802 -1.15 0.85 1.22
N ILE A 803 -2.29 1.40 1.67
CA ILE A 803 -2.42 2.19 2.92
C ILE A 803 -3.19 1.42 4.02
N GLU A 804 -3.38 0.10 3.90
CA GLU A 804 -3.70 -0.67 5.12
C GLU A 804 -2.44 -0.70 6.00
N PRO A 805 -2.55 -0.42 7.31
CA PRO A 805 -1.44 -0.70 8.20
C PRO A 805 -1.22 -2.21 8.11
N VAL A 806 -0.15 -2.63 7.42
CA VAL A 806 0.42 -3.95 7.63
C VAL A 806 0.56 -4.06 9.14
N ALA A 807 -0.22 -4.97 9.75
CA ALA A 807 -0.09 -5.29 11.16
C ALA A 807 1.40 -5.42 11.43
N SER A 808 1.90 -4.59 12.34
CA SER A 808 3.32 -4.49 12.66
C SER A 808 3.84 -5.89 12.97
N LEU A 809 4.50 -6.51 12.00
CA LEU A 809 5.42 -7.60 12.25
C LEU A 809 6.59 -6.93 12.95
N SER A 810 6.57 -6.99 14.28
CA SER A 810 7.66 -6.56 15.14
C SER A 810 8.94 -7.25 14.70
N THR A 811 9.97 -6.46 14.44
CA THR A 811 11.29 -6.87 13.93
C THR A 811 12.20 -7.49 15.01
N SER A 812 11.63 -8.31 15.89
CA SER A 812 12.37 -9.29 16.69
C SER A 812 11.49 -10.51 16.86
N ASP A 813 11.97 -11.70 16.47
CA ASP A 813 11.21 -12.97 16.62
C ASP A 813 10.90 -13.32 18.09
N ARG A 814 11.34 -12.49 19.05
CA ARG A 814 11.08 -12.63 20.49
C ARG A 814 10.79 -11.28 21.14
N TRP A 815 9.54 -11.05 21.55
CA TRP A 815 9.15 -9.87 22.34
C TRP A 815 9.84 -9.84 23.72
N GLN A 816 10.37 -10.98 24.15
CA GLN A 816 11.14 -11.15 25.38
C GLN A 816 12.37 -10.23 25.44
N ASP A 817 12.95 -9.89 24.29
CA ASP A 817 14.17 -9.07 24.20
C ASP A 817 13.88 -7.57 24.48
N ASN A 818 12.60 -7.17 24.57
CA ASN A 818 12.20 -5.80 24.91
C ASN A 818 12.32 -5.48 26.41
N PHE A 819 12.58 -6.49 27.27
CA PHE A 819 12.55 -6.32 28.72
C PHE A 819 13.91 -6.64 29.34
N ASP A 820 14.51 -5.64 30.00
CA ASP A 820 15.77 -5.82 30.74
C ASP A 820 15.62 -6.70 31.99
N ASP A 821 14.39 -6.86 32.52
CA ASP A 821 14.12 -7.65 33.73
C ASP A 821 13.50 -9.03 33.37
N PRO A 822 14.24 -10.15 33.56
CA PRO A 822 13.76 -11.49 33.27
C PRO A 822 12.50 -11.89 34.07
N ALA A 823 12.25 -11.25 35.21
CA ALA A 823 11.04 -11.52 36.00
C ALA A 823 9.78 -10.96 35.32
N ILE A 824 9.92 -9.86 34.57
CA ILE A 824 8.83 -9.25 33.80
C ILE A 824 8.51 -10.13 32.58
N VAL A 825 9.54 -10.60 31.88
CA VAL A 825 9.40 -11.56 30.78
C VAL A 825 8.59 -12.78 31.24
N LYS A 826 8.95 -13.39 32.38
CA LYS A 826 8.23 -14.54 32.93
C LYS A 826 6.74 -14.26 33.19
N VAL A 827 6.40 -13.09 33.70
CA VAL A 827 4.99 -12.71 33.96
C VAL A 827 4.21 -12.64 32.66
N PHE A 828 4.79 -12.06 31.62
CA PHE A 828 4.12 -11.96 30.33
C PHE A 828 4.11 -13.28 29.54
N GLU A 829 5.11 -14.14 29.69
CA GLU A 829 5.08 -15.52 29.16
C GLU A 829 3.98 -16.33 29.84
N HIS A 830 3.80 -16.15 31.14
CA HIS A 830 2.70 -16.77 31.88
C HIS A 830 1.34 -16.27 31.38
N LEU A 831 1.18 -14.97 31.21
CA LEU A 831 -0.03 -14.38 30.61
C LEU A 831 -0.26 -14.86 29.18
N GLU A 832 0.80 -14.99 28.39
CA GLU A 832 0.74 -15.46 27.01
C GLU A 832 0.20 -16.89 26.94
N LYS A 833 0.69 -17.76 27.83
CA LYS A 833 0.36 -19.19 27.89
C LYS A 833 -0.97 -19.51 28.59
N HIS A 834 -1.29 -18.78 29.66
CA HIS A 834 -2.41 -19.11 30.55
C HIS A 834 -3.58 -18.11 30.46
N GLY A 835 -3.42 -17.02 29.73
CA GLY A 835 -4.49 -16.06 29.43
C GLY A 835 -4.88 -15.14 30.58
N ALA A 836 -4.51 -15.45 31.82
CA ALA A 836 -4.71 -14.56 32.97
C ALA A 836 -3.69 -14.83 34.09
N ILE A 837 -3.46 -13.83 34.94
CA ILE A 837 -2.73 -13.98 36.21
C ILE A 837 -3.40 -13.11 37.30
N VAL A 838 -3.57 -13.65 38.50
CA VAL A 838 -4.10 -12.89 39.65
C VAL A 838 -2.97 -12.32 40.51
N GLU A 839 -3.27 -11.27 41.29
CA GLU A 839 -2.28 -10.55 42.10
C GLU A 839 -1.47 -11.47 43.04
N THR A 840 -2.08 -12.53 43.60
CA THR A 840 -1.39 -13.51 44.45
C THR A 840 -0.33 -14.31 43.69
N GLU A 841 -0.61 -14.70 42.45
CA GLU A 841 0.33 -15.40 41.56
C GLU A 841 1.42 -14.46 41.07
N LEU A 842 1.05 -13.21 40.75
CA LEU A 842 1.99 -12.17 40.37
C LEU A 842 3.02 -11.89 41.49
N VAL A 843 2.58 -11.86 42.74
CA VAL A 843 3.47 -11.70 43.92
C VAL A 843 4.40 -12.89 44.07
N GLN A 844 3.92 -14.12 43.84
CA GLN A 844 4.76 -15.32 43.88
C GLN A 844 5.81 -15.31 42.76
N MET A 845 5.42 -14.93 41.53
CA MET A 845 6.34 -14.89 40.38
C MET A 845 7.41 -13.80 40.50
N LEU A 846 7.04 -12.64 41.03
CA LEU A 846 7.97 -11.51 41.23
C LEU A 846 8.72 -11.57 42.57
N GLY A 847 8.38 -12.51 43.45
CA GLY A 847 9.09 -12.80 44.71
C GLY A 847 8.83 -11.84 45.87
N SER A 848 8.03 -10.77 45.70
CA SER A 848 7.58 -9.91 46.80
C SER A 848 6.41 -9.00 46.41
N SER A 849 5.59 -8.60 47.39
CA SER A 849 4.51 -7.62 47.18
C SER A 849 5.01 -6.25 46.73
N ARG A 850 6.26 -5.88 47.08
CA ARG A 850 6.87 -4.61 46.63
C ARG A 850 7.13 -4.62 45.13
N LYS A 851 7.66 -5.72 44.59
CA LYS A 851 7.92 -5.89 43.15
C LYS A 851 6.61 -5.97 42.35
N ALA A 852 5.57 -6.64 42.86
CA ALA A 852 4.26 -6.66 42.22
C ALA A 852 3.60 -5.27 42.12
N ARG A 853 3.76 -4.41 43.15
CA ARG A 853 3.31 -3.01 43.07
C ARG A 853 4.11 -2.20 42.05
N SER A 854 5.44 -2.39 42.00
CA SER A 854 6.29 -1.75 41.00
C SER A 854 5.91 -2.17 39.57
N PHE A 855 5.60 -3.46 39.36
CA PHE A 855 5.09 -3.97 38.10
C PHE A 855 3.75 -3.32 37.73
N SER A 856 2.83 -3.25 38.70
CA SER A 856 1.51 -2.63 38.50
C SER A 856 1.59 -1.13 38.14
N LEU A 857 2.57 -0.40 38.68
CA LEU A 857 2.78 1.03 38.41
C LEU A 857 3.32 1.28 36.99
N LYS A 858 4.15 0.37 36.47
CA LYS A 858 4.75 0.46 35.13
C LYS A 858 4.01 -0.40 34.10
N PHE A 859 2.86 -0.97 34.47
CA PHE A 859 2.15 -1.95 33.65
C PHE A 859 1.79 -1.40 32.26
N GLU A 860 1.31 -0.16 32.17
CA GLU A 860 0.99 0.47 30.88
C GLU A 860 2.23 0.71 29.98
N GLU A 861 3.42 0.85 30.57
CA GLU A 861 4.68 0.96 29.81
C GLU A 861 5.13 -0.40 29.29
N PHE A 862 4.90 -1.46 30.06
CA PHE A 862 5.22 -2.82 29.66
C PHE A 862 4.30 -3.37 28.58
N VAL A 863 2.99 -3.10 28.67
CA VAL A 863 2.01 -3.59 27.66
C VAL A 863 2.29 -3.02 26.27
N LYS A 864 2.85 -1.81 26.17
CA LYS A 864 3.25 -1.19 24.88
C LYS A 864 4.37 -1.97 24.16
N GLN A 865 5.09 -2.84 24.86
CA GLN A 865 6.23 -3.60 24.36
C GLN A 865 5.85 -5.06 24.04
N LEU A 866 4.58 -5.42 24.19
CA LEU A 866 4.05 -6.76 23.92
C LEU A 866 3.32 -6.82 22.57
N PRO A 867 3.33 -7.98 21.88
CA PRO A 867 2.57 -8.19 20.65
C PRO A 867 1.09 -8.54 20.90
N PHE A 868 0.64 -8.57 22.16
CA PHE A 868 -0.73 -8.86 22.56
C PHE A 868 -1.20 -7.89 23.65
N GLY A 869 -2.52 -7.64 23.70
CA GLY A 869 -3.12 -6.75 24.69
C GLY A 869 -3.22 -7.43 26.04
N VAL A 870 -3.10 -6.65 27.13
CA VAL A 870 -3.42 -7.14 28.49
C VAL A 870 -4.32 -6.13 29.18
N GLN A 871 -5.48 -6.58 29.64
CA GLN A 871 -6.44 -5.78 30.40
C GLN A 871 -6.32 -6.08 31.90
N VAL A 872 -6.53 -5.07 32.74
CA VAL A 872 -6.67 -5.25 34.19
C VAL A 872 -8.14 -5.26 34.59
N GLU A 873 -8.56 -6.30 35.29
CA GLU A 873 -9.85 -6.39 35.98
C GLU A 873 -9.64 -6.30 37.50
N ASN A 874 -10.56 -5.63 38.19
CA ASN A 874 -10.58 -5.62 39.65
C ASN A 874 -11.50 -6.75 40.13
N VAL A 875 -10.96 -7.74 40.84
CA VAL A 875 -11.72 -8.85 41.44
C VAL A 875 -11.61 -8.82 42.97
N ALA A 876 -12.46 -9.58 43.67
CA ALA A 876 -12.51 -9.57 45.14
C ALA A 876 -11.17 -9.97 45.82
N SER A 877 -10.29 -10.67 45.11
CA SER A 877 -8.96 -11.10 45.56
C SER A 877 -7.80 -10.19 45.13
N GLY A 878 -8.08 -9.05 44.49
CA GLY A 878 -7.07 -8.10 44.01
C GLY A 878 -7.17 -7.83 42.51
N LYS A 879 -6.08 -7.36 41.90
CA LYS A 879 -6.01 -7.16 40.44
C LYS A 879 -5.88 -8.49 39.71
N ARG A 880 -6.59 -8.65 38.61
CA ARG A 880 -6.44 -9.74 37.65
C ARG A 880 -6.02 -9.17 36.31
N TYR A 881 -4.93 -9.67 35.75
CA TYR A 881 -4.44 -9.28 34.44
C TYR A 881 -4.87 -10.35 33.43
N ILE A 882 -5.44 -9.96 32.29
CA ILE A 882 -6.04 -10.87 31.31
C ILE A 882 -5.53 -10.53 29.91
N LYS A 883 -5.02 -11.54 29.20
CA LYS A 883 -4.58 -11.43 27.79
C LYS A 883 -5.81 -11.23 26.89
N ARG A 884 -5.74 -10.26 25.98
CA ARG A 884 -6.76 -9.97 24.96
C ARG A 884 -6.33 -10.47 23.59
#